data_AF-A0A524N0D7-F1
#
_entry.id   AF-A0A524N0D7-F1
#
_cell.length_a   1.000
_cell.length_b   1.000
_cell.length_c   1.000
_cell.angle_alpha   90.00
_cell.angle_beta   90.00
_cell.angle_gamma   90.00
#
_symmetry.space_group_name_H-M   'P 1'
#
loop_
_entity.id
_entity.type
_entity.pdbx_description
1 polymer ?
#
loop_
_entity_poly.entity_id
_entity_poly.type
_entity_poly.pdbx_seq_one_letter_code
_entity_poly.pdbx_strand_id
1 'polypeptide(L)'
;MAQRFRKPGPLAGPFYACVAIGLTLATSWVPEVAAAEAPARSRVVIVRGTASVPAAEREFAARLPDRFERLLAEYDIPARTINDEDVGPVGLQRAKVAILPYNPNLPAKELEALRVFVSGGGRLIVFYSSDPGLAELMGMKLGKYLDSSIGREWHSFSFSGEAPAGMPKRIYQTSRVIRPVYPTPGRSSVIAYWEDESGQELDDPAWVRSEHGFWMTHILLDGDQCAKRTMLAALLGTVDPAIWKTVADKALVSAGDIGPLRSYEASVFGISEQAENAGREKQVSGWLAQAATLRGEMNAAYSEARYVDAASRAAALNETLSRAYGAAQLRMRDEFVGVWDHTGLGLYPGDWERTCSILADSGVTAVFPNVMTAGVAHFKSKVLPHSELVERYGDQLLLATHAASKYGLEVHAWKLCWRVDGAPPEVITSLQKDDRLQMTRTGEVLNWLCPSDPRNLQLELDAVRDAVERYGIDGIHLDYNRYRDSSTCYCQGCKAGFMKDTGRRIRDWPQDAFSGRHKKAYSQWRCAQTRKLVEGVKQIARSSGRECRVSAAVFGGYPKCVPSVAQDWVEWLREGHVDFVCPMNYVSNIEKFSELVRMQVNLPGARGHVFPGLGVTADESRLTAAQTVEQVLVARELGAGGWLLFALNPVLHRETLPVLNLGLTSKPGQPDPGD
;
A
#
# COMPACT_ATOMS: atom_id res chain seq x y z
N MET A 1 32.38 37.11 -26.79
CA MET A 1 32.87 38.35 -27.43
C MET A 1 32.24 38.40 -28.81
N ALA A 2 31.15 39.17 -28.98
CA ALA A 2 31.13 40.49 -29.64
C ALA A 2 31.33 40.35 -31.16
N GLN A 3 30.49 40.85 -32.07
CA GLN A 3 29.52 41.93 -32.02
C GLN A 3 28.63 41.87 -33.29
N ARG A 4 27.45 42.49 -33.16
CA ARG A 4 26.43 42.80 -34.18
C ARG A 4 27.00 43.66 -35.34
N PHE A 5 26.31 43.71 -36.48
CA PHE A 5 25.75 44.91 -37.15
C PHE A 5 24.98 44.48 -38.43
N ARG A 6 23.65 44.58 -38.46
CA ARG A 6 22.77 45.61 -39.08
C ARG A 6 22.60 45.53 -40.62
N LYS A 7 21.31 45.46 -41.01
CA LYS A 7 20.70 45.51 -42.37
C LYS A 7 20.94 46.85 -43.10
N PRO A 8 20.60 46.96 -44.41
CA PRO A 8 19.24 47.40 -44.79
C PRO A 8 18.65 46.71 -46.05
N GLY A 9 17.32 46.72 -46.22
CA GLY A 9 16.63 46.46 -47.51
C GLY A 9 16.55 47.74 -48.37
N PRO A 10 15.57 47.97 -49.27
CA PRO A 10 14.41 47.15 -49.71
C PRO A 10 14.11 47.27 -51.24
N LEU A 11 12.90 46.86 -51.67
CA LEU A 11 12.08 47.30 -52.84
C LEU A 11 11.88 46.32 -54.02
N ALA A 12 10.62 45.89 -54.25
CA ALA A 12 9.75 46.34 -55.36
C ALA A 12 8.63 45.30 -55.67
N GLY A 13 7.35 45.73 -55.65
CA GLY A 13 6.17 45.01 -56.20
C GLY A 13 6.03 45.25 -57.72
N PRO A 14 4.83 45.31 -58.36
CA PRO A 14 3.43 45.19 -57.86
C PRO A 14 2.46 44.42 -58.82
N PHE A 15 1.15 44.30 -58.51
CA PHE A 15 0.00 44.81 -59.33
C PHE A 15 -1.41 44.38 -58.81
N TYR A 16 -2.24 45.38 -58.42
CA TYR A 16 -3.70 45.67 -58.58
C TYR A 16 -4.80 44.55 -58.53
N ALA A 17 -6.04 44.74 -58.04
CA ALA A 17 -6.73 45.80 -57.29
C ALA A 17 -8.22 45.43 -56.97
N CYS A 18 -8.78 46.07 -55.92
CA CYS A 18 -10.19 46.52 -55.71
C CYS A 18 -11.33 45.49 -55.42
N VAL A 19 -12.32 45.69 -54.51
CA VAL A 19 -12.80 46.83 -53.67
C VAL A 19 -13.69 46.35 -52.49
N ALA A 20 -13.47 46.95 -51.30
CA ALA A 20 -14.30 47.39 -50.14
C ALA A 20 -15.67 46.71 -49.76
N ILE A 21 -16.16 46.68 -48.51
CA ILE A 21 -16.22 47.66 -47.39
C ILE A 21 -16.50 46.92 -46.06
N GLY A 22 -15.98 47.41 -44.92
CA GLY A 22 -16.57 47.15 -43.59
C GLY A 22 -15.63 47.18 -42.39
N LEU A 23 -15.24 48.37 -41.91
CA LEU A 23 -14.51 48.58 -40.66
C LEU A 23 -15.33 48.16 -39.43
N THR A 24 -14.76 47.37 -38.50
CA THR A 24 -14.63 47.80 -37.08
C THR A 24 -13.61 46.96 -36.30
N LEU A 25 -12.58 47.67 -35.82
CA LEU A 25 -11.67 47.44 -34.68
C LEU A 25 -11.55 46.02 -34.08
N ALA A 26 -10.39 45.41 -34.34
CA ALA A 26 -9.85 44.29 -33.58
C ALA A 26 -9.35 44.74 -32.21
N THR A 27 -9.95 44.21 -31.14
CA THR A 27 -9.26 43.95 -29.88
C THR A 27 -9.01 42.45 -29.80
N SER A 28 -7.78 42.10 -29.44
CA SER A 28 -7.26 40.74 -29.31
C SER A 28 -8.13 39.89 -28.37
N TRP A 29 -8.92 38.98 -28.95
CA TRP A 29 -9.51 37.84 -28.24
C TRP A 29 -8.41 36.78 -28.08
N VAL A 30 -7.88 36.69 -26.86
CA VAL A 30 -7.30 35.43 -26.36
C VAL A 30 -8.45 34.42 -26.41
N PRO A 31 -8.27 33.19 -26.97
CA PRO A 31 -9.30 32.18 -26.83
C PRO A 31 -9.46 31.94 -25.33
N GLU A 32 -10.61 32.34 -24.81
CA GLU A 32 -11.12 31.95 -23.51
C GLU A 32 -10.91 30.44 -23.43
N VAL A 33 -9.94 30.03 -22.62
CA VAL A 33 -9.84 28.65 -22.15
C VAL A 33 -11.20 28.38 -21.56
N ALA A 34 -11.98 27.53 -22.25
CA ALA A 34 -13.30 27.13 -21.82
C ALA A 34 -13.20 26.84 -20.32
N ALA A 35 -13.87 27.69 -19.53
CA ALA A 35 -14.03 27.46 -18.11
C ALA A 35 -14.48 26.01 -17.96
N ALA A 36 -13.72 25.23 -17.20
CA ALA A 36 -14.04 23.85 -16.92
C ALA A 36 -15.53 23.76 -16.54
N GLU A 37 -16.30 23.02 -17.34
CA GLU A 37 -17.69 22.72 -17.02
C GLU A 37 -17.72 22.15 -15.59
N ALA A 38 -18.67 22.65 -14.78
CA ALA A 38 -18.96 22.13 -13.45
C ALA A 38 -19.03 20.58 -13.49
N PRO A 39 -18.55 19.85 -12.45
CA PRO A 39 -18.37 18.40 -12.54
C PRO A 39 -19.69 17.71 -12.91
N ALA A 40 -19.74 17.19 -14.13
CA ALA A 40 -20.94 16.72 -14.78
C ALA A 40 -21.48 15.42 -14.15
N ARG A 41 -22.66 15.53 -13.50
CA ARG A 41 -23.77 14.56 -13.44
C ARG A 41 -23.43 13.06 -13.69
N SER A 42 -22.76 12.40 -12.74
CA SER A 42 -22.56 10.93 -12.74
C SER A 42 -23.79 10.14 -12.23
N ARG A 43 -23.93 8.90 -12.72
CA ARG A 43 -24.95 7.91 -12.29
C ARG A 43 -24.58 7.19 -10.99
N VAL A 44 -23.30 7.22 -10.61
CA VAL A 44 -22.76 6.70 -9.36
C VAL A 44 -22.38 7.88 -8.47
N VAL A 45 -22.92 7.93 -7.26
CA VAL A 45 -22.59 8.93 -6.26
C VAL A 45 -21.96 8.26 -5.04
N ILE A 46 -20.86 8.80 -4.54
CA ILE A 46 -20.23 8.40 -3.28
C ILE A 46 -20.58 9.47 -2.24
N VAL A 47 -21.18 9.06 -1.13
CA VAL A 47 -21.61 9.97 -0.06
C VAL A 47 -20.56 9.94 1.05
N ARG A 48 -19.73 10.99 1.13
CA ARG A 48 -18.74 11.18 2.19
C ARG A 48 -19.45 11.46 3.51
N GLY A 49 -19.21 10.62 4.52
CA GLY A 49 -19.69 10.85 5.87
C GLY A 49 -19.03 12.07 6.51
N THR A 50 -19.85 13.03 6.92
CA THR A 50 -19.46 14.31 7.55
C THR A 50 -20.37 14.56 8.75
N ALA A 51 -21.61 14.98 8.56
CA ALA A 51 -22.57 15.19 9.64
C ALA A 51 -22.99 13.87 10.30
N SER A 52 -22.98 12.77 9.55
CA SER A 52 -23.33 11.43 10.04
C SER A 52 -22.24 10.77 10.91
N VAL A 53 -21.04 11.37 10.98
CA VAL A 53 -19.86 10.81 11.64
C VAL A 53 -19.52 11.56 12.93
N PRO A 54 -19.28 10.85 14.05
CA PRO A 54 -18.80 11.45 15.30
C PRO A 54 -17.49 12.22 15.09
N ALA A 55 -17.31 13.34 15.82
CA ALA A 55 -16.15 14.23 15.62
C ALA A 55 -14.79 13.50 15.72
N ALA A 56 -14.67 12.50 16.60
CA ALA A 56 -13.46 11.72 16.80
C ALA A 56 -13.07 10.84 15.60
N GLU A 57 -14.02 10.54 14.71
CA GLU A 57 -13.82 9.61 13.59
C GLU A 57 -13.76 10.32 12.23
N ARG A 58 -13.97 11.63 12.17
CA ARG A 58 -14.08 12.38 10.90
C ARG A 58 -12.81 12.32 10.06
N GLU A 59 -11.64 12.36 10.67
CA GLU A 59 -10.37 12.25 9.92
C GLU A 59 -10.25 10.90 9.23
N PHE A 60 -10.68 9.83 9.91
CA PHE A 60 -10.71 8.49 9.36
C PHE A 60 -11.75 8.37 8.24
N ALA A 61 -12.98 8.81 8.49
CA ALA A 61 -14.08 8.77 7.53
C ALA A 61 -13.77 9.56 6.24
N ALA A 62 -13.07 10.69 6.36
CA ALA A 62 -12.71 11.55 5.23
C ALA A 62 -11.82 10.85 4.19
N ARG A 63 -11.11 9.79 4.55
CA ARG A 63 -10.21 9.03 3.66
C ARG A 63 -10.89 7.85 2.95
N LEU A 64 -12.08 7.45 3.40
CA LEU A 64 -12.75 6.27 2.85
C LEU A 64 -13.28 6.48 1.43
N PRO A 65 -13.86 7.63 1.03
CA PRO A 65 -14.31 7.86 -0.35
C PRO A 65 -13.20 7.69 -1.38
N ASP A 66 -11.98 8.15 -1.09
CA ASP A 66 -10.82 8.08 -2.00
C ASP A 66 -10.51 6.62 -2.40
N ARG A 67 -10.80 5.65 -1.52
CA ARG A 67 -10.65 4.21 -1.82
C ARG A 67 -11.63 3.78 -2.91
N PHE A 68 -12.88 4.22 -2.85
CA PHE A 68 -13.90 3.91 -3.84
C PHE A 68 -13.60 4.60 -5.17
N GLU A 69 -13.23 5.87 -5.14
CA GLU A 69 -12.86 6.62 -6.36
C GLU A 69 -11.73 5.91 -7.11
N ARG A 70 -10.69 5.48 -6.40
CA ARG A 70 -9.57 4.73 -6.97
C ARG A 70 -10.02 3.40 -7.60
N LEU A 71 -10.83 2.61 -6.89
CA LEU A 71 -11.32 1.32 -7.40
C LEU A 71 -12.20 1.48 -8.64
N LEU A 72 -13.06 2.49 -8.67
CA LEU A 72 -13.94 2.75 -9.81
C LEU A 72 -13.18 3.31 -11.02
N ALA A 73 -12.20 4.17 -10.78
CA ALA A 73 -11.34 4.73 -11.83
C ALA A 73 -10.55 3.65 -12.59
N GLU A 74 -10.18 2.54 -11.94
CA GLU A 74 -9.49 1.42 -12.61
C GLU A 74 -10.32 0.74 -13.70
N TYR A 75 -11.66 0.85 -13.65
CA TYR A 75 -12.57 0.40 -14.71
C TYR A 75 -13.20 1.55 -15.50
N ASP A 76 -12.65 2.77 -15.39
CA ASP A 76 -13.19 3.99 -15.99
C ASP A 76 -14.68 4.21 -15.65
N ILE A 77 -15.14 3.74 -14.48
CA ILE A 77 -16.52 3.94 -14.02
C ILE A 77 -16.63 5.34 -13.45
N PRO A 78 -17.40 6.26 -14.07
CA PRO A 78 -17.49 7.63 -13.58
C PRO A 78 -18.24 7.66 -12.25
N ALA A 79 -17.68 8.30 -11.24
CA ALA A 79 -18.32 8.53 -9.95
C ALA A 79 -18.13 9.98 -9.51
N ARG A 80 -19.06 10.49 -8.70
CA ARG A 80 -18.90 11.79 -8.04
C ARG A 80 -19.06 11.66 -6.54
N THR A 81 -18.20 12.34 -5.79
CA THR A 81 -18.28 12.39 -4.33
C THR A 81 -19.00 13.65 -3.88
N ILE A 82 -19.93 13.51 -2.94
CA ILE A 82 -20.62 14.61 -2.25
C ILE A 82 -20.52 14.41 -0.74
N ASN A 83 -20.73 15.46 0.05
CA ASN A 83 -20.87 15.31 1.49
C ASN A 83 -22.31 14.91 1.85
N ASP A 84 -22.52 14.33 3.04
CA ASP A 84 -23.83 13.88 3.47
C ASP A 84 -24.85 15.02 3.65
N GLU A 85 -24.40 16.25 3.94
CA GLU A 85 -25.26 17.43 4.02
C GLU A 85 -25.88 17.82 2.66
N ASP A 86 -25.22 17.43 1.57
CA ASP A 86 -25.63 17.69 0.20
C ASP A 86 -26.56 16.61 -0.35
N VAL A 87 -26.82 15.53 0.40
CA VAL A 87 -27.76 14.48 0.02
C VAL A 87 -29.17 15.08 -0.06
N GLY A 88 -29.71 15.09 -1.28
CA GLY A 88 -30.98 15.71 -1.61
C GLY A 88 -31.26 15.70 -3.11
N PRO A 89 -32.37 16.30 -3.58
CA PRO A 89 -32.76 16.25 -4.98
C PRO A 89 -31.69 16.76 -5.97
N VAL A 90 -30.93 17.79 -5.58
CA VAL A 90 -29.81 18.31 -6.36
C VAL A 90 -28.59 17.38 -6.24
N GLY A 91 -28.21 17.04 -5.01
CA GLY A 91 -27.04 16.21 -4.73
C GLY A 91 -27.17 14.76 -5.19
N LEU A 92 -28.36 14.23 -5.46
CA LEU A 92 -28.59 12.90 -6.05
C LEU A 92 -29.19 12.98 -7.46
N GLN A 93 -29.20 14.16 -8.08
CA GLN A 93 -29.73 14.34 -9.42
C GLN A 93 -29.05 13.37 -10.41
N ARG A 94 -29.87 12.60 -11.16
CA ARG A 94 -29.47 11.58 -12.15
C ARG A 94 -28.67 10.40 -11.60
N ALA A 95 -28.46 10.32 -10.30
CA ALA A 95 -27.89 9.15 -9.68
C ALA A 95 -28.84 7.96 -9.86
N LYS A 96 -28.29 6.79 -10.15
CA LYS A 96 -29.00 5.51 -10.04
C LYS A 96 -28.62 4.78 -8.75
N VAL A 97 -27.40 5.03 -8.27
CA VAL A 97 -26.85 4.39 -7.09
C VAL A 97 -26.10 5.40 -6.24
N ALA A 98 -26.31 5.30 -4.93
CA ALA A 98 -25.53 6.01 -3.91
C ALA A 98 -24.74 4.99 -3.08
N ILE A 99 -23.42 5.17 -3.01
CA ILE A 99 -22.51 4.40 -2.18
C ILE A 99 -22.31 5.19 -0.88
N LEU A 100 -22.49 4.53 0.26
CA LEU A 100 -22.26 5.06 1.61
C LEU A 100 -21.04 4.35 2.21
N PRO A 101 -19.81 4.89 2.08
CA PRO A 101 -18.58 4.27 2.55
C PRO A 101 -18.47 4.08 4.06
N TYR A 102 -19.06 5.01 4.83
CA TYR A 102 -19.12 5.01 6.29
C TYR A 102 -20.03 6.15 6.76
N ASN A 103 -21.32 5.84 6.94
CA ASN A 103 -22.35 6.80 7.36
C ASN A 103 -23.06 6.20 8.59
N PRO A 104 -22.44 6.27 9.79
CA PRO A 104 -22.86 5.45 10.92
C PRO A 104 -24.17 5.92 11.54
N ASN A 105 -24.45 7.22 11.59
CA ASN A 105 -25.67 7.76 12.21
C ASN A 105 -26.24 8.88 11.33
N LEU A 106 -27.30 8.63 10.57
CA LEU A 106 -27.77 9.58 9.57
C LEU A 106 -28.60 10.70 10.22
N PRO A 107 -28.35 11.99 9.92
CA PRO A 107 -29.30 13.04 10.25
C PRO A 107 -30.66 12.79 9.60
N ALA A 108 -31.76 13.16 10.27
CA ALA A 108 -33.12 12.90 9.80
C ALA A 108 -33.38 13.41 8.37
N LYS A 109 -32.78 14.55 8.01
CA LYS A 109 -32.88 15.14 6.65
C LYS A 109 -32.21 14.26 5.59
N GLU A 110 -31.04 13.68 5.91
CA GLU A 110 -30.33 12.78 5.01
C GLU A 110 -31.14 11.50 4.79
N LEU A 111 -31.63 10.89 5.88
CA LEU A 111 -32.44 9.67 5.80
C LEU A 111 -33.70 9.87 4.95
N GLU A 112 -34.39 11.01 5.10
CA GLU A 112 -35.58 11.30 4.30
C GLU A 112 -35.23 11.53 2.82
N ALA A 113 -34.12 12.21 2.53
CA ALA A 113 -33.63 12.36 1.16
C ALA A 113 -33.28 11.00 0.51
N LEU A 114 -32.67 10.08 1.26
CA LEU A 114 -32.42 8.71 0.78
C LEU A 114 -33.72 7.93 0.58
N ARG A 115 -34.73 8.12 1.44
CA ARG A 115 -36.06 7.50 1.27
C ARG A 115 -36.72 7.95 -0.04
N VAL A 116 -36.68 9.25 -0.34
CA VAL A 116 -37.18 9.81 -1.61
C VAL A 116 -36.40 9.24 -2.79
N PHE A 117 -35.07 9.17 -2.69
CA PHE A 117 -34.21 8.61 -3.74
C PHE A 117 -34.53 7.14 -4.05
N VAL A 118 -34.65 6.30 -3.01
CA VAL A 118 -34.99 4.88 -3.13
C VAL A 118 -36.41 4.68 -3.68
N SER A 119 -37.36 5.49 -3.23
CA SER A 119 -38.74 5.48 -3.74
C SER A 119 -38.81 5.88 -5.22
N GLY A 120 -37.91 6.75 -5.67
CA GLY A 120 -37.71 7.12 -7.07
C GLY A 120 -36.98 6.07 -7.92
N GLY A 121 -36.70 4.89 -7.37
CA GLY A 121 -36.01 3.79 -8.06
C GLY A 121 -34.49 3.77 -7.89
N GLY A 122 -33.93 4.69 -7.10
CA GLY A 122 -32.53 4.67 -6.69
C GLY A 122 -32.19 3.44 -5.84
N ARG A 123 -30.90 3.08 -5.80
CA ARG A 123 -30.38 1.97 -4.99
C ARG A 123 -29.23 2.42 -4.10
N LEU A 124 -29.05 1.75 -2.98
CA LEU A 124 -27.98 2.04 -2.02
C LEU A 124 -26.96 0.90 -1.96
N ILE A 125 -25.68 1.24 -1.83
CA ILE A 125 -24.63 0.29 -1.46
C ILE A 125 -24.00 0.81 -0.17
N VAL A 126 -24.25 0.13 0.94
CA VAL A 126 -23.86 0.56 2.28
C VAL A 126 -22.65 -0.23 2.76
N PHE A 127 -21.60 0.46 3.20
CA PHE A 127 -20.43 -0.10 3.84
C PHE A 127 -20.42 0.39 5.29
N TYR A 128 -21.04 -0.37 6.18
CA TYR A 128 -21.28 -0.04 7.59
C TYR A 128 -22.26 1.14 7.82
N SER A 129 -23.29 0.89 8.63
CA SER A 129 -24.07 1.93 9.30
C SER A 129 -24.67 1.38 10.59
N SER A 130 -24.92 2.25 11.56
CA SER A 130 -25.62 1.93 12.81
C SER A 130 -27.02 2.53 12.86
N ASP A 131 -27.50 3.10 11.75
CA ASP A 131 -28.80 3.77 11.67
C ASP A 131 -29.95 2.77 11.47
N PRO A 132 -30.89 2.64 12.43
CA PRO A 132 -32.00 1.71 12.33
C PRO A 132 -33.01 2.10 11.25
N GLY A 133 -33.16 3.39 10.95
CA GLY A 133 -34.06 3.87 9.91
C GLY A 133 -33.55 3.52 8.51
N LEU A 134 -32.23 3.56 8.30
CA LEU A 134 -31.61 3.07 7.07
C LEU A 134 -31.78 1.55 6.93
N ALA A 135 -31.60 0.79 8.01
CA ALA A 135 -31.83 -0.66 7.99
C ALA A 135 -33.28 -1.01 7.63
N GLU A 136 -34.25 -0.32 8.22
CA GLU A 136 -35.67 -0.48 7.90
C GLU A 136 -35.98 -0.11 6.44
N LEU A 137 -35.44 1.02 5.95
CA LEU A 137 -35.55 1.43 4.54
C LEU A 137 -35.04 0.34 3.61
N MET A 138 -33.93 -0.31 3.96
CA MET A 138 -33.33 -1.39 3.17
C MET A 138 -34.04 -2.75 3.36
N GLY A 139 -35.05 -2.84 4.22
CA GLY A 139 -35.75 -4.10 4.52
C GLY A 139 -34.89 -5.08 5.32
N MET A 140 -34.06 -4.59 6.23
CA MET A 140 -33.09 -5.36 7.02
C MET A 140 -33.18 -4.98 8.51
N LYS A 141 -32.50 -5.72 9.38
CA LYS A 141 -32.46 -5.47 10.83
C LYS A 141 -31.03 -5.39 11.34
N LEU A 142 -30.71 -4.37 12.13
CA LEU A 142 -29.40 -4.25 12.76
C LEU A 142 -29.22 -5.31 13.85
N GLY A 143 -28.06 -5.97 13.84
CA GLY A 143 -27.58 -6.83 14.91
C GLY A 143 -27.01 -6.04 16.09
N LYS A 144 -26.34 -6.74 17.02
CA LYS A 144 -25.51 -6.10 18.05
C LYS A 144 -24.13 -5.80 17.47
N TYR A 145 -23.47 -4.76 17.96
CA TYR A 145 -22.05 -4.54 17.65
C TYR A 145 -21.24 -5.75 18.15
N LEU A 146 -20.36 -6.27 17.30
CA LEU A 146 -19.48 -7.39 17.63
C LEU A 146 -18.02 -6.96 17.44
N ASP A 147 -17.17 -7.39 18.34
CA ASP A 147 -15.72 -7.17 18.25
C ASP A 147 -14.95 -8.42 18.68
N SER A 148 -13.66 -8.41 18.38
CA SER A 148 -12.77 -9.55 18.62
C SER A 148 -12.64 -10.01 20.09
N SER A 149 -13.14 -9.25 21.06
CA SER A 149 -13.19 -9.67 22.47
C SER A 149 -14.08 -10.89 22.69
N ILE A 150 -14.97 -11.22 21.75
CA ILE A 150 -15.75 -12.47 21.78
C ILE A 150 -14.93 -13.71 21.40
N GLY A 151 -13.62 -13.55 21.17
CA GLY A 151 -12.71 -14.64 20.78
C GLY A 151 -12.83 -15.04 19.31
N ARG A 152 -13.26 -14.12 18.44
CA ARG A 152 -13.49 -14.36 17.00
C ARG A 152 -13.01 -13.17 16.17
N GLU A 153 -12.32 -13.41 15.08
CA GLU A 153 -11.99 -12.41 14.05
C GLU A 153 -12.59 -12.85 12.70
N TRP A 154 -12.87 -11.89 11.81
CA TRP A 154 -13.49 -12.15 10.51
C TRP A 154 -12.45 -11.89 9.41
N HIS A 155 -11.93 -12.95 8.77
CA HIS A 155 -10.73 -12.89 7.92
C HIS A 155 -11.01 -12.84 6.42
N SER A 156 -12.12 -13.43 6.00
CA SER A 156 -12.61 -13.37 4.62
C SER A 156 -14.12 -13.48 4.58
N PHE A 157 -14.70 -13.29 3.42
CA PHE A 157 -16.11 -13.61 3.19
C PHE A 157 -16.28 -14.25 1.82
N SER A 158 -17.13 -15.26 1.76
CA SER A 158 -17.45 -15.98 0.53
C SER A 158 -18.87 -15.70 0.08
N PHE A 159 -19.02 -15.47 -1.23
CA PHE A 159 -20.30 -15.17 -1.84
C PHE A 159 -21.03 -16.48 -2.17
N SER A 160 -22.31 -16.55 -1.81
CA SER A 160 -23.18 -17.70 -2.08
C SER A 160 -23.70 -17.67 -3.52
N GLY A 161 -24.39 -18.74 -3.94
CA GLY A 161 -25.03 -18.80 -5.26
C GLY A 161 -26.12 -17.74 -5.50
N GLU A 162 -26.54 -17.02 -4.45
CA GLU A 162 -27.48 -15.89 -4.56
C GLU A 162 -26.80 -14.55 -4.92
N ALA A 163 -25.48 -14.51 -4.93
CA ALA A 163 -24.73 -13.30 -5.24
C ALA A 163 -24.89 -12.88 -6.73
N PRO A 164 -24.78 -11.58 -7.04
CA PRO A 164 -24.87 -11.13 -8.43
C PRO A 164 -23.82 -11.74 -9.37
N ALA A 165 -24.15 -11.80 -10.66
CA ALA A 165 -23.22 -12.24 -11.68
C ALA A 165 -21.95 -11.37 -11.71
N GLY A 166 -20.80 -12.00 -11.92
CA GLY A 166 -19.50 -11.33 -11.91
C GLY A 166 -18.91 -11.12 -10.50
N MET A 167 -19.58 -11.54 -9.42
CA MET A 167 -18.99 -11.50 -8.09
C MET A 167 -17.78 -12.43 -7.95
N PRO A 168 -16.71 -12.01 -7.24
CA PRO A 168 -15.66 -12.93 -6.85
C PRO A 168 -16.21 -13.99 -5.89
N LYS A 169 -15.66 -15.20 -5.92
CA LYS A 169 -16.09 -16.28 -5.00
C LYS A 169 -15.83 -15.94 -3.54
N ARG A 170 -14.72 -15.27 -3.26
CA ARG A 170 -14.26 -14.93 -1.91
C ARG A 170 -13.44 -13.64 -1.95
N ILE A 171 -13.51 -12.87 -0.88
CA ILE A 171 -12.68 -11.69 -0.65
C ILE A 171 -11.99 -11.81 0.71
N TYR A 172 -10.70 -11.50 0.76
CA TYR A 172 -9.91 -11.45 1.97
C TYR A 172 -9.92 -10.06 2.58
N GLN A 173 -10.34 -9.99 3.84
CA GLN A 173 -10.33 -8.78 4.63
C GLN A 173 -10.44 -9.16 6.11
N THR A 174 -9.38 -8.92 6.88
CA THR A 174 -9.43 -9.10 8.34
C THR A 174 -10.12 -7.89 8.99
N SER A 175 -11.28 -8.12 9.58
CA SER A 175 -12.01 -7.15 10.39
C SER A 175 -11.98 -7.61 11.85
N ARG A 176 -11.69 -6.70 12.77
CA ARG A 176 -11.71 -6.97 14.23
C ARG A 176 -13.03 -6.60 14.88
N VAL A 177 -13.89 -5.92 14.12
CA VAL A 177 -15.21 -5.45 14.53
C VAL A 177 -16.15 -5.58 13.35
N ILE A 178 -17.43 -5.85 13.61
CA ILE A 178 -18.49 -5.77 12.60
C ILE A 178 -19.77 -5.19 13.23
N ARG A 179 -20.61 -4.64 12.36
CA ARG A 179 -21.98 -4.23 12.67
C ARG A 179 -22.92 -5.11 11.82
N PRO A 180 -23.27 -6.31 12.31
CA PRO A 180 -24.11 -7.24 11.58
C PRO A 180 -25.42 -6.61 11.16
N VAL A 181 -25.88 -6.98 9.97
CA VAL A 181 -27.22 -6.71 9.49
C VAL A 181 -27.84 -8.04 9.06
N TYR A 182 -29.08 -8.28 9.43
CA TYR A 182 -29.79 -9.52 9.17
C TYR A 182 -30.96 -9.28 8.21
N PRO A 183 -31.27 -10.26 7.34
CA PRO A 183 -32.38 -10.13 6.41
C PRO A 183 -33.73 -10.10 7.15
N THR A 184 -34.68 -9.36 6.59
CA THR A 184 -36.10 -9.49 6.93
C THR A 184 -36.74 -10.49 5.97
N PRO A 185 -37.42 -11.53 6.47
CA PRO A 185 -38.06 -12.54 5.62
C PRO A 185 -38.93 -11.92 4.52
N GLY A 186 -38.74 -12.37 3.28
CA GLY A 186 -39.48 -11.89 2.10
C GLY A 186 -39.06 -10.51 1.56
N ARG A 187 -38.13 -9.80 2.23
CA ARG A 187 -37.64 -8.47 1.79
C ARG A 187 -36.16 -8.44 1.46
N SER A 188 -35.36 -9.31 2.07
CA SER A 188 -33.91 -9.36 1.88
C SER A 188 -33.34 -10.77 2.12
N SER A 189 -32.11 -10.99 1.68
CA SER A 189 -31.38 -12.26 1.76
C SER A 189 -29.89 -12.04 1.98
N VAL A 190 -29.22 -12.99 2.64
CA VAL A 190 -27.77 -12.99 2.79
C VAL A 190 -27.13 -13.48 1.50
N ILE A 191 -26.11 -12.78 1.01
CA ILE A 191 -25.36 -13.18 -0.19
C ILE A 191 -23.89 -13.51 0.09
N ALA A 192 -23.40 -13.23 1.29
CA ALA A 192 -22.09 -13.68 1.74
C ALA A 192 -22.04 -13.80 3.26
N TYR A 193 -21.28 -14.78 3.73
CA TYR A 193 -20.96 -14.98 5.15
C TYR A 193 -19.49 -14.71 5.39
N TRP A 194 -19.17 -14.22 6.58
CA TRP A 194 -17.78 -14.13 7.00
C TRP A 194 -17.19 -15.51 7.26
N GLU A 195 -15.87 -15.60 7.22
CA GLU A 195 -15.08 -16.79 7.48
C GLU A 195 -13.97 -16.46 8.48
N ASP A 196 -13.58 -17.44 9.30
CA ASP A 196 -12.46 -17.31 10.22
C ASP A 196 -11.09 -17.49 9.54
N GLU A 197 -10.00 -17.50 10.31
CA GLU A 197 -8.63 -17.64 9.81
C GLU A 197 -8.37 -18.97 9.07
N SER A 198 -9.14 -20.02 9.40
CA SER A 198 -9.06 -21.32 8.75
C SER A 198 -9.86 -21.36 7.44
N GLY A 199 -10.67 -20.32 7.19
CA GLY A 199 -11.60 -20.25 6.06
C GLY A 199 -12.91 -20.97 6.34
N GLN A 200 -13.20 -21.31 7.60
CA GLN A 200 -14.47 -21.87 8.04
C GLN A 200 -15.53 -20.77 8.07
N GLU A 201 -16.68 -21.03 7.44
CA GLU A 201 -17.82 -20.11 7.43
C GLU A 201 -18.35 -19.86 8.85
N LEU A 202 -18.65 -18.60 9.15
CA LEU A 202 -19.22 -18.11 10.39
C LEU A 202 -20.71 -17.79 10.20
N ASP A 203 -21.49 -17.85 11.27
CA ASP A 203 -22.92 -17.49 11.26
C ASP A 203 -23.19 -15.98 11.03
N ASP A 204 -22.14 -15.17 10.93
CA ASP A 204 -22.20 -13.72 10.80
C ASP A 204 -22.31 -13.31 9.31
N PRO A 205 -23.41 -12.64 8.90
CA PRO A 205 -23.51 -12.14 7.53
C PRO A 205 -22.42 -11.11 7.23
N ALA A 206 -21.77 -11.27 6.07
CA ALA A 206 -20.87 -10.25 5.52
C ALA A 206 -21.63 -9.29 4.62
N TRP A 207 -22.56 -9.82 3.81
CA TRP A 207 -23.36 -9.06 2.86
C TRP A 207 -24.83 -9.47 2.85
N VAL A 208 -25.71 -8.49 2.85
CA VAL A 208 -27.16 -8.67 2.68
C VAL A 208 -27.63 -7.85 1.49
N ARG A 209 -28.52 -8.44 0.67
CA ARG A 209 -29.18 -7.76 -0.46
C ARG A 209 -30.66 -7.57 -0.19
N SER A 210 -31.23 -6.52 -0.77
CA SER A 210 -32.68 -6.33 -0.89
C SER A 210 -33.01 -5.74 -2.25
N GLU A 211 -34.29 -5.51 -2.51
CA GLU A 211 -34.70 -4.77 -3.72
C GLU A 211 -34.10 -3.35 -3.75
N HIS A 212 -33.75 -2.77 -2.60
CA HIS A 212 -33.22 -1.40 -2.49
C HIS A 212 -31.69 -1.32 -2.58
N GLY A 213 -30.99 -2.47 -2.65
CA GLY A 213 -29.55 -2.52 -2.90
C GLY A 213 -28.82 -3.50 -1.98
N PHE A 214 -27.63 -3.13 -1.53
CA PHE A 214 -26.68 -4.02 -0.84
C PHE A 214 -26.10 -3.40 0.42
N TRP A 215 -25.81 -4.23 1.41
CA TRP A 215 -25.25 -3.80 2.69
C TRP A 215 -24.14 -4.75 3.15
N MET A 216 -22.93 -4.19 3.32
CA MET A 216 -21.79 -4.85 3.97
C MET A 216 -21.76 -4.56 5.47
N THR A 217 -21.56 -5.58 6.30
CA THR A 217 -21.59 -5.45 7.77
C THR A 217 -20.34 -4.81 8.37
N HIS A 218 -19.44 -4.30 7.52
CA HIS A 218 -18.26 -3.55 7.90
C HIS A 218 -17.90 -2.53 6.80
N ILE A 219 -16.94 -1.66 7.09
CA ILE A 219 -16.33 -0.82 6.06
C ILE A 219 -15.48 -1.67 5.10
N LEU A 220 -15.34 -1.22 3.86
CA LEU A 220 -14.44 -1.84 2.90
C LEU A 220 -13.01 -1.43 3.23
N LEU A 221 -12.16 -2.32 3.75
CA LEU A 221 -10.76 -2.05 4.06
C LEU A 221 -9.88 -2.18 2.81
N ASP A 222 -8.61 -1.79 2.91
CA ASP A 222 -7.63 -2.06 1.86
C ASP A 222 -7.21 -3.54 1.81
N GLY A 223 -6.54 -3.94 0.72
CA GLY A 223 -6.12 -5.33 0.45
C GLY A 223 -7.12 -6.06 -0.46
N ASP A 224 -6.70 -7.14 -1.13
CA ASP A 224 -7.52 -7.89 -2.10
C ASP A 224 -8.24 -7.01 -3.14
N GLN A 225 -7.50 -6.05 -3.70
CA GLN A 225 -8.08 -4.97 -4.50
C GLN A 225 -8.70 -5.49 -5.80
N CYS A 226 -8.12 -6.51 -6.43
CA CYS A 226 -8.67 -7.09 -7.65
C CYS A 226 -10.08 -7.65 -7.41
N ALA A 227 -10.26 -8.42 -6.33
CA ALA A 227 -11.57 -8.96 -5.99
C ALA A 227 -12.55 -7.86 -5.55
N LYS A 228 -12.11 -6.87 -4.75
CA LYS A 228 -12.96 -5.75 -4.32
C LYS A 228 -13.39 -4.84 -5.47
N ARG A 229 -12.50 -4.57 -6.43
CA ARG A 229 -12.81 -3.84 -7.66
C ARG A 229 -13.88 -4.57 -8.48
N THR A 230 -13.68 -5.88 -8.66
CA THR A 230 -14.62 -6.75 -9.38
C THR A 230 -15.98 -6.80 -8.68
N MET A 231 -15.99 -6.91 -7.35
CA MET A 231 -17.20 -6.83 -6.52
C MET A 231 -17.93 -5.50 -6.72
N LEU A 232 -17.24 -4.36 -6.65
CA LEU A 232 -17.86 -3.06 -6.88
C LEU A 232 -18.47 -2.95 -8.29
N ALA A 233 -17.75 -3.41 -9.31
CA ALA A 233 -18.27 -3.46 -10.68
C ALA A 233 -19.52 -4.35 -10.78
N ALA A 234 -19.55 -5.50 -10.11
CA ALA A 234 -20.69 -6.41 -10.09
C ALA A 234 -21.91 -5.83 -9.36
N LEU A 235 -21.71 -5.20 -8.19
CA LEU A 235 -22.77 -4.50 -7.46
C LEU A 235 -23.39 -3.39 -8.31
N LEU A 236 -22.53 -2.56 -8.91
CA LEU A 236 -22.95 -1.44 -9.74
C LEU A 236 -23.61 -1.89 -11.04
N GLY A 237 -23.05 -2.89 -11.72
CA GLY A 237 -23.61 -3.48 -12.94
C GLY A 237 -24.94 -4.20 -12.72
N THR A 238 -25.22 -4.64 -11.49
CA THR A 238 -26.55 -5.16 -11.12
C THR A 238 -27.60 -4.06 -11.05
N VAL A 239 -27.22 -2.88 -10.55
CA VAL A 239 -28.11 -1.71 -10.48
C VAL A 239 -28.25 -1.02 -11.84
N ASP A 240 -27.17 -0.93 -12.60
CA ASP A 240 -27.14 -0.30 -13.92
C ASP A 240 -26.33 -1.14 -14.90
N PRO A 241 -26.97 -2.02 -15.69
CA PRO A 241 -26.30 -2.94 -16.62
C PRO A 241 -25.39 -2.26 -17.65
N ALA A 242 -25.60 -0.96 -17.93
CA ALA A 242 -24.73 -0.17 -18.80
C ALA A 242 -23.28 -0.07 -18.28
N ILE A 243 -23.08 -0.20 -16.97
CA ILE A 243 -21.73 -0.17 -16.35
C ILE A 243 -20.88 -1.35 -16.84
N TRP A 244 -21.49 -2.52 -17.08
CA TRP A 244 -20.74 -3.66 -17.60
C TRP A 244 -20.14 -3.41 -18.97
N LYS A 245 -20.81 -2.59 -19.80
CA LYS A 245 -20.21 -2.17 -21.07
C LYS A 245 -18.95 -1.34 -20.84
N THR A 246 -18.98 -0.35 -19.94
CA THR A 246 -17.80 0.46 -19.59
C THR A 246 -16.65 -0.41 -19.07
N VAL A 247 -16.96 -1.34 -18.17
CA VAL A 247 -15.98 -2.31 -17.64
C VAL A 247 -15.39 -3.16 -18.77
N ALA A 248 -16.22 -3.69 -19.67
CA ALA A 248 -15.77 -4.51 -20.79
C ALA A 248 -14.97 -3.72 -21.84
N ASP A 249 -15.37 -2.47 -22.13
CA ASP A 249 -14.63 -1.56 -23.01
C ASP A 249 -13.21 -1.35 -22.47
N LYS A 250 -13.09 -1.04 -21.16
CA LYS A 250 -11.80 -0.90 -20.49
C LYS A 250 -11.00 -2.20 -20.52
N ALA A 251 -11.64 -3.32 -20.20
CA ALA A 251 -10.99 -4.63 -20.16
C ALA A 251 -10.46 -5.06 -21.54
N LEU A 252 -11.15 -4.73 -22.64
CA LEU A 252 -10.66 -4.96 -23.99
C LEU A 252 -9.40 -4.14 -24.31
N VAL A 253 -9.37 -2.88 -23.89
CA VAL A 253 -8.24 -1.98 -24.16
C VAL A 253 -6.99 -2.42 -23.39
N SER A 254 -7.15 -2.84 -22.13
CA SER A 254 -6.04 -3.29 -21.28
C SER A 254 -5.76 -4.80 -21.36
N ALA A 255 -6.47 -5.54 -22.21
CA ALA A 255 -6.24 -6.96 -22.41
C ALA A 255 -4.85 -7.21 -23.01
N GLY A 256 -4.03 -7.93 -22.28
CA GLY A 256 -2.65 -8.22 -22.62
C GLY A 256 -1.65 -7.11 -22.31
N ASP A 257 -1.99 -6.09 -21.53
CA ASP A 257 -1.00 -5.14 -20.98
C ASP A 257 -0.28 -5.77 -19.78
N ILE A 258 0.96 -6.24 -19.97
CA ILE A 258 1.71 -7.04 -19.00
C ILE A 258 3.09 -6.42 -18.76
N GLY A 259 3.26 -5.75 -17.62
CA GLY A 259 4.52 -5.09 -17.26
C GLY A 259 4.91 -4.04 -18.32
N PRO A 260 6.06 -4.18 -19.02
CA PRO A 260 6.45 -3.26 -20.09
C PRO A 260 5.75 -3.54 -21.43
N LEU A 261 5.02 -4.64 -21.57
CA LEU A 261 4.45 -5.12 -22.82
C LEU A 261 3.00 -4.60 -22.98
N ARG A 262 2.86 -3.44 -23.62
CA ARG A 262 1.62 -2.61 -23.62
C ARG A 262 0.51 -3.05 -24.59
N SER A 263 0.47 -4.32 -25.00
CA SER A 263 -0.62 -4.91 -25.78
C SER A 263 -0.53 -6.43 -25.79
N TYR A 264 -1.62 -7.12 -26.15
CA TYR A 264 -1.59 -8.57 -26.33
C TYR A 264 -0.49 -9.02 -27.30
N GLU A 265 -0.37 -8.38 -28.47
CA GLU A 265 0.64 -8.74 -29.47
C GLU A 265 2.06 -8.54 -28.93
N ALA A 266 2.32 -7.40 -28.28
CA ALA A 266 3.60 -7.12 -27.65
C ALA A 266 3.91 -8.11 -26.53
N SER A 267 2.90 -8.50 -25.74
CA SER A 267 3.01 -9.48 -24.67
C SER A 267 3.37 -10.85 -25.22
N VAL A 268 2.64 -11.37 -26.20
CA VAL A 268 2.93 -12.68 -26.80
C VAL A 268 4.34 -12.69 -27.41
N PHE A 269 4.70 -11.67 -28.20
CA PHE A 269 6.01 -11.58 -28.83
C PHE A 269 7.13 -11.48 -27.79
N GLY A 270 7.05 -10.51 -26.88
CA GLY A 270 8.10 -10.25 -25.89
C GLY A 270 8.27 -11.39 -24.89
N ILE A 271 7.18 -12.03 -24.46
CA ILE A 271 7.26 -13.22 -23.59
C ILE A 271 7.91 -14.39 -24.35
N SER A 272 7.57 -14.60 -25.63
CA SER A 272 8.17 -15.66 -26.45
C SER A 272 9.67 -15.45 -26.64
N GLU A 273 10.09 -14.22 -26.97
CA GLU A 273 11.50 -13.85 -27.14
C GLU A 273 12.29 -14.04 -25.84
N GLN A 274 11.74 -13.62 -24.71
CA GLN A 274 12.37 -13.81 -23.41
C GLN A 274 12.47 -15.30 -23.04
N ALA A 275 11.43 -16.09 -23.33
CA ALA A 275 11.45 -17.52 -23.10
C ALA A 275 12.50 -18.24 -23.97
N GLU A 276 12.63 -17.86 -25.24
CA GLU A 276 13.66 -18.41 -26.14
C GLU A 276 15.08 -18.09 -25.64
N ASN A 277 15.33 -16.83 -25.28
CA ASN A 277 16.60 -16.40 -24.71
C ASN A 277 16.94 -17.12 -23.39
N ALA A 278 15.91 -17.53 -22.63
CA ALA A 278 16.05 -18.26 -21.38
C ALA A 278 16.05 -19.79 -21.55
N GLY A 279 15.76 -20.33 -22.73
CA GLY A 279 15.55 -21.77 -22.97
C GLY A 279 14.34 -22.34 -22.23
N ARG A 280 13.26 -21.54 -22.09
CA ARG A 280 12.02 -21.87 -21.35
C ARG A 280 10.76 -21.90 -22.22
N GLU A 281 10.92 -22.12 -23.51
CA GLU A 281 9.85 -22.09 -24.50
C GLU A 281 8.76 -23.12 -24.19
N LYS A 282 9.16 -24.31 -23.73
CA LYS A 282 8.23 -25.40 -23.36
C LYS A 282 7.33 -24.98 -22.21
N GLN A 283 7.89 -24.35 -21.17
CA GLN A 283 7.16 -23.89 -19.98
C GLN A 283 6.14 -22.80 -20.30
N VAL A 284 6.44 -21.96 -21.28
CA VAL A 284 5.62 -20.79 -21.63
C VAL A 284 4.55 -21.10 -22.68
N SER A 285 4.83 -22.04 -23.59
CA SER A 285 3.99 -22.33 -24.77
C SER A 285 2.52 -22.65 -24.43
N GLY A 286 2.26 -23.44 -23.38
CA GLY A 286 0.92 -23.81 -22.95
C GLY A 286 0.07 -22.62 -22.51
N TRP A 287 0.67 -21.69 -21.76
CA TRP A 287 -0.04 -20.49 -21.33
C TRP A 287 -0.26 -19.49 -22.47
N LEU A 288 0.67 -19.36 -23.43
CA LEU A 288 0.43 -18.53 -24.61
C LEU A 288 -0.73 -19.09 -25.46
N ALA A 289 -0.85 -20.41 -25.59
CA ALA A 289 -1.99 -21.05 -26.26
C ALA A 289 -3.30 -20.83 -25.50
N GLN A 290 -3.28 -20.93 -24.16
CA GLN A 290 -4.44 -20.63 -23.32
C GLN A 290 -4.84 -19.14 -23.43
N ALA A 291 -3.87 -18.22 -23.44
CA ALA A 291 -4.10 -16.80 -23.63
C ALA A 291 -4.76 -16.50 -24.99
N ALA A 292 -4.32 -17.16 -26.07
CA ALA A 292 -4.97 -17.03 -27.38
C ALA A 292 -6.44 -17.47 -27.35
N THR A 293 -6.74 -18.58 -26.66
CA THR A 293 -8.12 -19.07 -26.48
C THR A 293 -8.97 -18.07 -25.71
N LEU A 294 -8.48 -17.60 -24.56
CA LEU A 294 -9.17 -16.61 -23.73
C LEU A 294 -9.43 -15.29 -24.46
N ARG A 295 -8.48 -14.86 -25.31
CA ARG A 295 -8.67 -13.67 -26.16
C ARG A 295 -9.80 -13.87 -27.17
N GLY A 296 -9.87 -15.05 -27.80
CA GLY A 296 -10.97 -15.41 -28.70
C GLY A 296 -12.32 -15.38 -27.99
N GLU A 297 -12.43 -16.02 -26.83
CA GLU A 297 -13.65 -16.05 -26.01
C GLU A 297 -14.08 -14.66 -25.54
N MET A 298 -13.13 -13.84 -25.11
CA MET A 298 -13.34 -12.45 -24.72
C MET A 298 -13.97 -11.63 -25.86
N ASN A 299 -13.36 -11.69 -27.05
CA ASN A 299 -13.83 -10.95 -28.22
C ASN A 299 -15.23 -11.43 -28.66
N ALA A 300 -15.46 -12.74 -28.67
CA ALA A 300 -16.78 -13.31 -28.99
C ALA A 300 -17.85 -12.83 -28.00
N ALA A 301 -17.59 -12.96 -26.69
CA ALA A 301 -18.49 -12.49 -25.64
C ALA A 301 -18.80 -11.00 -25.76
N TYR A 302 -17.80 -10.17 -26.07
CA TYR A 302 -18.01 -8.74 -26.28
C TYR A 302 -18.90 -8.46 -27.51
N SER A 303 -18.65 -9.14 -28.64
CA SER A 303 -19.44 -8.97 -29.86
C SER A 303 -20.91 -9.39 -29.70
N GLU A 304 -21.17 -10.35 -28.81
CA GLU A 304 -22.51 -10.82 -28.43
C GLU A 304 -23.15 -9.98 -27.31
N ALA A 305 -22.52 -8.87 -26.91
CA ALA A 305 -22.93 -8.01 -25.79
C ALA A 305 -23.00 -8.72 -24.42
N ARG A 306 -22.30 -9.85 -24.26
CA ARG A 306 -22.09 -10.55 -22.97
C ARG A 306 -20.93 -9.93 -22.21
N TYR A 307 -21.11 -8.67 -21.79
CA TYR A 307 -20.03 -7.85 -21.23
C TYR A 307 -19.42 -8.38 -19.93
N VAL A 308 -20.21 -9.03 -19.07
CA VAL A 308 -19.70 -9.69 -17.85
C VAL A 308 -18.68 -10.77 -18.19
N ASP A 309 -19.03 -11.61 -19.17
CA ASP A 309 -18.16 -12.69 -19.63
C ASP A 309 -16.91 -12.14 -20.31
N ALA A 310 -17.05 -11.11 -21.14
CA ALA A 310 -15.91 -10.43 -21.78
C ALA A 310 -14.91 -9.90 -20.75
N ALA A 311 -15.38 -9.18 -19.72
CA ALA A 311 -14.53 -8.66 -18.66
C ALA A 311 -13.87 -9.79 -17.84
N SER A 312 -14.59 -10.86 -17.54
CA SER A 312 -14.05 -12.03 -16.84
C SER A 312 -12.96 -12.73 -17.66
N ARG A 313 -13.16 -12.91 -18.97
CA ARG A 313 -12.16 -13.51 -19.87
C ARG A 313 -10.93 -12.64 -20.06
N ALA A 314 -11.10 -11.31 -20.11
CA ALA A 314 -9.97 -10.37 -20.12
C ALA A 314 -9.12 -10.47 -18.84
N ALA A 315 -9.74 -10.58 -17.66
CA ALA A 315 -9.03 -10.77 -16.41
C ALA A 315 -8.23 -12.09 -16.40
N ALA A 316 -8.86 -13.19 -16.82
CA ALA A 316 -8.20 -14.50 -16.93
C ALA A 316 -7.06 -14.49 -17.96
N LEU A 317 -7.24 -13.76 -19.08
CA LEU A 317 -6.20 -13.56 -20.08
C LEU A 317 -4.97 -12.86 -19.47
N ASN A 318 -5.18 -11.76 -18.75
CA ASN A 318 -4.09 -11.01 -18.12
C ASN A 318 -3.38 -11.82 -17.04
N GLU A 319 -4.12 -12.61 -16.25
CA GLU A 319 -3.54 -13.53 -15.28
C GLU A 319 -2.69 -14.61 -15.96
N THR A 320 -3.18 -15.18 -17.06
CA THR A 320 -2.47 -16.20 -17.85
C THR A 320 -1.17 -15.63 -18.46
N LEU A 321 -1.23 -14.44 -19.06
CA LEU A 321 -0.05 -13.78 -19.60
C LEU A 321 0.92 -13.32 -18.51
N SER A 322 0.43 -12.92 -17.34
CA SER A 322 1.29 -12.59 -16.19
C SER A 322 2.08 -13.81 -15.72
N ARG A 323 1.45 -14.99 -15.67
CA ARG A 323 2.14 -16.25 -15.39
C ARG A 323 3.20 -16.52 -16.46
N ALA A 324 2.84 -16.40 -17.74
CA ALA A 324 3.77 -16.58 -18.87
C ALA A 324 4.97 -15.65 -18.81
N TYR A 325 4.75 -14.39 -18.46
CA TYR A 325 5.82 -13.45 -18.24
C TYR A 325 6.72 -13.88 -17.07
N GLY A 326 6.16 -14.37 -15.96
CA GLY A 326 6.91 -14.93 -14.84
C GLY A 326 7.76 -16.16 -15.19
N ALA A 327 7.21 -17.15 -15.91
CA ALA A 327 8.00 -18.33 -16.31
C ALA A 327 9.00 -18.06 -17.43
N ALA A 328 8.84 -17.01 -18.22
CA ALA A 328 9.87 -16.62 -19.17
C ALA A 328 11.16 -16.14 -18.48
N GLN A 329 11.11 -15.83 -17.17
CA GLN A 329 12.26 -15.32 -16.44
C GLN A 329 13.15 -16.43 -15.85
N LEU A 330 14.41 -16.08 -15.62
CA LEU A 330 15.38 -16.92 -14.92
C LEU A 330 15.60 -16.46 -13.48
N ARG A 331 15.90 -17.43 -12.63
CA ARG A 331 16.45 -17.20 -11.31
C ARG A 331 17.93 -16.80 -11.41
N MET A 332 18.34 -15.85 -10.57
CA MET A 332 19.76 -15.58 -10.32
C MET A 332 20.28 -16.44 -9.17
N ARG A 333 21.50 -16.96 -9.31
CA ARG A 333 22.16 -17.74 -8.26
C ARG A 333 22.46 -16.82 -7.06
N ASP A 334 22.20 -17.33 -5.86
CA ASP A 334 22.48 -16.65 -4.57
C ASP A 334 21.81 -15.26 -4.44
N GLU A 335 20.72 -15.03 -5.18
CA GLU A 335 19.97 -13.77 -5.11
C GLU A 335 19.20 -13.66 -3.80
N PHE A 336 19.31 -12.49 -3.16
CA PHE A 336 18.58 -12.21 -1.94
C PHE A 336 17.15 -11.73 -2.23
N VAL A 337 16.18 -12.48 -1.71
CA VAL A 337 14.74 -12.23 -1.82
C VAL A 337 14.16 -12.11 -0.42
N GLY A 338 13.92 -10.87 0.02
CA GLY A 338 13.36 -10.62 1.35
C GLY A 338 11.86 -10.31 1.32
N VAL A 339 11.18 -10.58 2.42
CA VAL A 339 9.79 -10.15 2.64
C VAL A 339 9.67 -9.48 4.01
N TRP A 340 9.09 -8.28 4.04
CA TRP A 340 8.72 -7.63 5.30
C TRP A 340 7.40 -8.17 5.84
N ASP A 341 7.40 -8.62 7.09
CA ASP A 341 6.19 -8.92 7.85
C ASP A 341 5.93 -7.79 8.86
N HIS A 342 5.02 -6.90 8.48
CA HIS A 342 4.67 -5.73 9.29
C HIS A 342 3.97 -6.08 10.60
N THR A 343 3.25 -7.21 10.63
CA THR A 343 2.48 -7.63 11.81
C THR A 343 3.37 -8.28 12.86
N GLY A 344 4.49 -8.88 12.45
CA GLY A 344 5.36 -9.66 13.32
C GLY A 344 4.78 -11.02 13.73
N LEU A 345 3.73 -11.48 13.04
CA LEU A 345 2.98 -12.69 13.35
C LEU A 345 3.06 -13.75 12.23
N GLY A 346 3.75 -13.46 11.14
CA GLY A 346 3.73 -14.29 9.93
C GLY A 346 2.46 -14.07 9.11
N LEU A 347 2.30 -14.90 8.07
CA LEU A 347 1.13 -14.84 7.18
C LEU A 347 -0.14 -15.36 7.86
N TYR A 348 0.04 -16.32 8.77
CA TYR A 348 -0.98 -16.91 9.62
C TYR A 348 -0.58 -16.61 11.07
N PRO A 349 -1.37 -15.84 11.83
CA PRO A 349 -0.92 -15.33 13.11
C PRO A 349 -0.33 -16.37 14.07
N GLY A 350 0.97 -16.27 14.35
CA GLY A 350 1.71 -17.18 15.24
C GLY A 350 2.12 -18.52 14.62
N ASP A 351 1.57 -18.90 13.46
CA ASP A 351 1.93 -20.11 12.72
C ASP A 351 3.10 -19.85 11.77
N TRP A 352 4.27 -19.73 12.38
CA TRP A 352 5.54 -19.54 11.68
C TRP A 352 5.97 -20.76 10.88
N GLU A 353 5.57 -21.97 11.28
CA GLU A 353 5.88 -23.20 10.54
C GLU A 353 5.25 -23.17 9.14
N ARG A 354 3.94 -22.89 9.08
CA ARG A 354 3.21 -22.75 7.81
C ARG A 354 3.71 -21.56 7.01
N THR A 355 3.94 -20.42 7.68
CA THR A 355 4.45 -19.22 7.03
C THR A 355 5.81 -19.46 6.38
N CYS A 356 6.77 -20.04 7.10
CA CYS A 356 8.12 -20.31 6.59
C CYS A 356 8.11 -21.36 5.48
N SER A 357 7.30 -22.42 5.57
CA SER A 357 7.16 -23.39 4.47
C SER A 357 6.72 -22.70 3.18
N ILE A 358 5.66 -21.88 3.22
CA ILE A 358 5.14 -21.16 2.05
C ILE A 358 6.18 -20.22 1.45
N LEU A 359 6.89 -19.46 2.30
CA LEU A 359 7.91 -18.52 1.85
C LEU A 359 9.08 -19.27 1.18
N ALA A 360 9.58 -20.32 1.83
CA ALA A 360 10.67 -21.12 1.29
C ALA A 360 10.26 -21.82 -0.01
N ASP A 361 9.05 -22.37 -0.10
CA ASP A 361 8.50 -22.99 -1.33
C ASP A 361 8.32 -22.00 -2.47
N SER A 362 8.20 -20.72 -2.16
CA SER A 362 8.14 -19.62 -3.12
C SER A 362 9.53 -19.05 -3.49
N GLY A 363 10.61 -19.61 -2.92
CA GLY A 363 11.98 -19.18 -3.16
C GLY A 363 12.38 -17.87 -2.48
N VAL A 364 11.62 -17.43 -1.48
CA VAL A 364 12.05 -16.37 -0.57
C VAL A 364 13.27 -16.86 0.21
N THR A 365 14.24 -15.98 0.47
CA THR A 365 15.47 -16.31 1.20
C THR A 365 15.49 -15.73 2.60
N ALA A 366 14.74 -14.66 2.86
CA ALA A 366 14.73 -13.97 4.14
C ALA A 366 13.36 -13.40 4.52
N VAL A 367 13.02 -13.47 5.81
CA VAL A 367 11.84 -12.80 6.39
C VAL A 367 12.26 -11.76 7.42
N PHE A 368 11.57 -10.62 7.40
CA PHE A 368 11.84 -9.46 8.25
C PHE A 368 10.62 -9.21 9.15
N PRO A 369 10.42 -9.99 10.24
CA PRO A 369 9.31 -9.79 11.15
C PRO A 369 9.50 -8.56 12.03
N ASN A 370 8.51 -7.67 12.07
CA ASN A 370 8.46 -6.56 13.02
C ASN A 370 8.26 -7.10 14.44
N VAL A 371 9.34 -7.28 15.18
CA VAL A 371 9.29 -7.95 16.49
C VAL A 371 9.44 -7.00 17.67
N MET A 372 9.70 -5.71 17.43
CA MET A 372 9.81 -4.73 18.52
C MET A 372 9.72 -3.29 18.04
N THR A 373 9.22 -2.44 18.93
CA THR A 373 9.32 -0.98 18.85
C THR A 373 10.34 -0.49 19.90
N ALA A 374 10.35 0.80 20.22
CA ALA A 374 11.09 1.33 21.35
C ALA A 374 10.36 1.12 22.70
N GLY A 375 9.07 0.76 22.67
CA GLY A 375 8.24 0.66 23.87
C GLY A 375 7.69 -0.74 24.17
N VAL A 376 7.75 -1.68 23.23
CA VAL A 376 7.24 -3.05 23.41
C VAL A 376 7.98 -4.05 22.51
N ALA A 377 8.03 -5.31 22.93
CA ALA A 377 8.53 -6.44 22.16
C ALA A 377 7.43 -7.49 21.91
N HIS A 378 7.46 -8.15 20.75
CA HIS A 378 6.62 -9.31 20.38
C HIS A 378 7.30 -10.64 20.75
N PHE A 379 8.28 -10.58 21.64
CA PHE A 379 8.98 -11.71 22.24
C PHE A 379 9.15 -11.44 23.73
N LYS A 380 9.58 -12.46 24.49
CA LYS A 380 9.81 -12.35 25.94
C LYS A 380 11.10 -11.58 26.22
N SER A 381 11.08 -10.28 25.97
CA SER A 381 12.24 -9.40 26.18
C SER A 381 12.58 -9.28 27.67
N LYS A 382 13.89 -9.11 27.96
CA LYS A 382 14.38 -8.76 29.30
C LYS A 382 14.50 -7.25 29.52
N VAL A 383 14.28 -6.45 28.46
CA VAL A 383 14.50 -5.00 28.43
C VAL A 383 13.18 -4.26 28.25
N LEU A 384 12.34 -4.72 27.32
CA LEU A 384 11.06 -4.10 26.98
C LEU A 384 9.88 -4.88 27.58
N PRO A 385 8.75 -4.19 27.88
CA PRO A 385 7.47 -4.86 28.07
C PRO A 385 7.13 -5.76 26.88
N HIS A 386 6.40 -6.84 27.14
CA HIS A 386 5.88 -7.72 26.10
C HIS A 386 4.51 -7.25 25.64
N SER A 387 4.20 -7.41 24.36
CA SER A 387 2.88 -7.07 23.82
C SER A 387 1.85 -8.14 24.15
N GLU A 388 0.56 -7.79 24.02
CA GLU A 388 -0.55 -8.74 24.08
C GLU A 388 -0.41 -9.89 23.06
N LEU A 389 0.34 -9.68 21.98
CA LEU A 389 0.63 -10.73 20.99
C LEU A 389 1.44 -11.87 21.58
N VAL A 390 2.32 -11.59 22.54
CA VAL A 390 3.11 -12.63 23.23
C VAL A 390 2.22 -13.53 24.08
N GLU A 391 1.21 -12.95 24.71
CA GLU A 391 0.24 -13.70 25.52
C GLU A 391 -0.67 -14.56 24.64
N ARG A 392 -1.09 -14.02 23.49
CA ARG A 392 -2.02 -14.69 22.57
C ARG A 392 -1.37 -15.76 21.70
N TYR A 393 -0.21 -15.46 21.12
CA TYR A 393 0.42 -16.27 20.09
C TYR A 393 1.81 -16.80 20.47
N GLY A 394 2.30 -16.48 21.68
CA GLY A 394 3.62 -16.89 22.15
C GLY A 394 4.75 -15.96 21.71
N ASP A 395 5.99 -16.37 22.00
CA ASP A 395 7.19 -15.60 21.68
C ASP A 395 7.46 -15.63 20.16
N GLN A 396 7.12 -14.54 19.46
CA GLN A 396 7.13 -14.53 18.00
C GLN A 396 8.53 -14.62 17.40
N LEU A 397 9.53 -14.01 18.04
CA LEU A 397 10.90 -14.08 17.53
C LEU A 397 11.46 -15.50 17.67
N LEU A 398 11.16 -16.20 18.77
CA LEU A 398 11.56 -17.60 18.95
C LEU A 398 10.86 -18.52 17.94
N LEU A 399 9.56 -18.34 17.74
CA LEU A 399 8.78 -19.15 16.80
C LEU A 399 9.27 -18.94 15.36
N ALA A 400 9.53 -17.70 14.96
CA ALA A 400 10.05 -17.35 13.65
C ALA A 400 11.43 -17.97 13.40
N THR A 401 12.40 -17.79 14.29
CA THR A 401 13.76 -18.33 14.09
C THR A 401 13.78 -19.86 14.11
N HIS A 402 12.98 -20.49 14.97
CA HIS A 402 12.88 -21.94 15.01
C HIS A 402 12.31 -22.51 13.70
N ALA A 403 11.19 -21.96 13.21
CA ALA A 403 10.60 -22.40 11.95
C ALA A 403 11.54 -22.13 10.77
N ALA A 404 12.04 -20.89 10.64
CA ALA A 404 12.89 -20.47 9.53
C ALA A 404 14.14 -21.35 9.37
N SER A 405 14.76 -21.76 10.49
CA SER A 405 15.94 -22.65 10.47
C SER A 405 15.70 -24.00 9.78
N LYS A 406 14.47 -24.53 9.85
CA LYS A 406 14.11 -25.81 9.19
C LYS A 406 14.01 -25.67 7.67
N TYR A 407 13.68 -24.47 7.20
CA TYR A 407 13.45 -24.18 5.79
C TYR A 407 14.61 -23.40 5.13
N GLY A 408 15.68 -23.11 5.88
CA GLY A 408 16.84 -22.37 5.39
C GLY A 408 16.55 -20.89 5.08
N LEU A 409 15.59 -20.29 5.78
CA LEU A 409 15.27 -18.86 5.67
C LEU A 409 16.09 -18.05 6.68
N GLU A 410 16.63 -16.91 6.25
CA GLU A 410 17.20 -15.93 7.17
C GLU A 410 16.08 -15.17 7.92
N VAL A 411 16.28 -14.91 9.21
CA VAL A 411 15.42 -14.05 10.02
C VAL A 411 16.14 -12.77 10.39
N HIS A 412 15.63 -11.65 9.88
CA HIS A 412 16.12 -10.31 10.18
C HIS A 412 15.14 -9.62 11.13
N ALA A 413 15.45 -9.58 12.42
CA ALA A 413 14.57 -8.97 13.43
C ALA A 413 14.37 -7.48 13.13
N TRP A 414 13.17 -7.13 12.68
CA TRP A 414 12.81 -5.76 12.33
C TRP A 414 12.38 -4.99 13.58
N LYS A 415 12.99 -3.83 13.75
CA LYS A 415 12.74 -2.89 14.83
C LYS A 415 12.27 -1.54 14.32
N LEU A 416 11.15 -1.05 14.88
CA LEU A 416 10.74 0.35 14.74
C LEU A 416 11.50 1.21 15.76
N CYS A 417 12.57 1.87 15.32
CA CYS A 417 13.40 2.72 16.18
C CYS A 417 12.64 3.98 16.61
N TRP A 418 12.83 4.39 17.87
CA TRP A 418 12.25 5.58 18.51
C TRP A 418 10.72 5.60 18.64
N ARG A 419 10.00 4.81 17.85
CA ARG A 419 8.54 4.65 17.89
C ARG A 419 8.11 3.91 19.15
N VAL A 420 7.10 4.42 19.88
CA VAL A 420 6.53 3.72 21.06
C VAL A 420 5.16 3.10 20.77
N ASP A 421 4.89 2.79 19.50
CA ASP A 421 3.68 2.09 19.08
C ASP A 421 3.53 0.77 19.84
N GLY A 422 2.30 0.50 20.28
CA GLY A 422 1.96 -0.68 21.08
C GLY A 422 2.48 -0.65 22.52
N ALA A 423 3.16 0.41 22.96
CA ALA A 423 3.60 0.52 24.35
C ALA A 423 2.39 0.70 25.30
N PRO A 424 2.42 0.11 26.50
CA PRO A 424 1.39 0.36 27.51
C PRO A 424 1.28 1.85 27.87
N PRO A 425 0.06 2.38 28.14
CA PRO A 425 -0.14 3.80 28.44
C PRO A 425 0.70 4.34 29.60
N GLU A 426 0.95 3.51 30.62
CA GLU A 426 1.81 3.83 31.76
C GLU A 426 3.27 4.03 31.37
N VAL A 427 3.76 3.27 30.39
CA VAL A 427 5.12 3.42 29.84
C VAL A 427 5.24 4.75 29.12
N ILE A 428 4.26 5.09 28.27
CA ILE A 428 4.22 6.38 27.56
C ILE A 428 4.16 7.54 28.56
N THR A 429 3.32 7.43 29.59
CA THR A 429 3.19 8.43 30.64
C THR A 429 4.51 8.62 31.41
N SER A 430 5.22 7.54 31.72
CA SER A 430 6.54 7.62 32.37
C SER A 430 7.57 8.31 31.47
N LEU A 431 7.64 7.91 30.19
CA LEU A 431 8.58 8.51 29.23
C LEU A 431 8.33 10.02 29.06
N GLN A 432 7.07 10.45 29.08
CA GLN A 432 6.71 11.86 29.02
C GLN A 432 7.14 12.60 30.29
N LYS A 433 6.90 12.04 31.48
CA LYS A 433 7.34 12.62 32.77
C LYS A 433 8.86 12.76 32.87
N ASP A 434 9.60 11.84 32.25
CA ASP A 434 11.05 11.82 32.26
C ASP A 434 11.70 12.69 31.15
N ASP A 435 10.91 13.46 30.40
CA ASP A 435 11.33 14.28 29.26
C ASP A 435 12.07 13.48 28.16
N ARG A 436 11.69 12.22 27.96
CA ARG A 436 12.36 11.30 27.02
C ARG A 436 11.76 11.32 25.61
N LEU A 437 10.67 12.04 25.39
CA LEU A 437 9.94 12.07 24.13
C LEU A 437 10.37 13.21 23.19
N GLN A 438 10.11 13.07 21.89
CA GLN A 438 10.33 14.13 20.91
C GLN A 438 9.38 15.29 21.19
N MET A 439 9.88 16.51 20.99
CA MET A 439 9.09 17.74 21.12
C MET A 439 9.19 18.54 19.82
N THR A 440 8.07 19.02 19.30
CA THR A 440 8.03 19.90 18.13
C THR A 440 8.62 21.27 18.46
N ARG A 441 8.93 22.08 17.44
CA ARG A 441 9.36 23.47 17.62
C ARG A 441 8.34 24.36 18.34
N THR A 442 7.07 23.95 18.40
CA THR A 442 5.99 24.68 19.07
C THR A 442 5.71 24.16 20.49
N GLY A 443 6.46 23.16 20.96
CA GLY A 443 6.33 22.62 22.32
C GLY A 443 5.39 21.43 22.45
N GLU A 444 4.82 20.92 21.35
CA GLU A 444 3.99 19.72 21.35
C GLU A 444 4.87 18.47 21.56
N VAL A 445 4.47 17.59 22.48
CA VAL A 445 5.16 16.32 22.74
C VAL A 445 4.56 15.22 21.86
N LEU A 446 5.43 14.41 21.28
CA LEU A 446 5.06 13.34 20.36
C LEU A 446 5.41 11.97 20.95
N ASN A 447 4.63 10.93 20.61
CA ASN A 447 4.88 9.54 21.02
C ASN A 447 6.04 8.90 20.25
N TRP A 448 7.21 9.52 20.33
CA TRP A 448 8.48 9.05 19.80
C TRP A 448 9.55 9.37 20.84
N LEU A 449 10.51 8.47 21.07
CA LEU A 449 11.70 8.76 21.85
C LEU A 449 12.55 9.83 21.18
N CYS A 450 13.16 10.69 21.98
CA CYS A 450 14.15 11.66 21.53
C CYS A 450 15.49 10.95 21.23
N PRO A 451 15.99 10.95 19.97
CA PRO A 451 17.24 10.26 19.61
C PRO A 451 18.50 10.85 20.25
N SER A 452 18.42 12.07 20.78
CA SER A 452 19.56 12.74 21.43
C SER A 452 19.68 12.43 22.93
N ASP A 453 18.67 11.81 23.53
CA ASP A 453 18.70 11.42 24.94
C ASP A 453 19.53 10.13 25.09
N PRO A 454 20.64 10.14 25.86
CA PRO A 454 21.49 8.97 26.02
C PRO A 454 20.77 7.77 26.67
N ARG A 455 19.73 8.01 27.49
CA ARG A 455 18.91 6.93 28.09
C ARG A 455 18.11 6.20 27.03
N ASN A 456 17.64 6.92 26.00
CA ASN A 456 16.91 6.33 24.89
C ASN A 456 17.84 5.55 23.96
N LEU A 457 19.02 6.11 23.64
CA LEU A 457 20.03 5.38 22.88
C LEU A 457 20.41 4.07 23.57
N GLN A 458 20.62 4.09 24.89
CA GLN A 458 20.94 2.89 25.65
C GLN A 458 19.78 1.87 25.61
N LEU A 459 18.53 2.30 25.80
CA LEU A 459 17.36 1.43 25.72
C LEU A 459 17.26 0.72 24.35
N GLU A 460 17.48 1.45 23.26
CA GLU A 460 17.46 0.91 21.90
C GLU A 460 18.56 -0.14 21.71
N LEU A 461 19.78 0.13 22.18
CA LEU A 461 20.92 -0.79 22.11
C LEU A 461 20.71 -2.03 22.96
N ASP A 462 20.17 -1.89 24.18
CA ASP A 462 19.91 -3.02 25.07
C ASP A 462 18.81 -3.93 24.50
N ALA A 463 17.75 -3.36 23.91
CA ALA A 463 16.71 -4.14 23.25
C ALA A 463 17.25 -4.93 22.04
N VAL A 464 18.12 -4.31 21.23
CA VAL A 464 18.78 -4.99 20.11
C VAL A 464 19.70 -6.10 20.62
N ARG A 465 20.50 -5.83 21.65
CA ARG A 465 21.37 -6.82 22.28
C ARG A 465 20.61 -8.04 22.78
N ASP A 466 19.48 -7.81 23.43
CA ASP A 466 18.60 -8.86 23.96
C ASP A 466 18.13 -9.82 22.85
N ALA A 467 17.77 -9.30 21.67
CA ALA A 467 17.40 -10.09 20.52
C ALA A 467 18.60 -10.87 19.92
N VAL A 468 19.72 -10.17 19.68
CA VAL A 468 20.93 -10.75 19.07
C VAL A 468 21.50 -11.90 19.90
N GLU A 469 21.62 -11.70 21.23
CA GLU A 469 22.29 -12.66 22.10
C GLU A 469 21.45 -13.91 22.41
N ARG A 470 20.10 -13.84 22.29
CA ARG A 470 19.20 -14.92 22.75
C ARG A 470 18.48 -15.69 21.66
N TYR A 471 18.27 -15.11 20.48
CA TYR A 471 17.35 -15.70 19.50
C TYR A 471 18.04 -16.29 18.28
N GLY A 472 19.35 -16.04 18.11
CA GLY A 472 20.12 -16.61 17.01
C GLY A 472 19.69 -16.13 15.62
N ILE A 473 19.22 -14.89 15.54
CA ILE A 473 18.84 -14.19 14.30
C ILE A 473 20.02 -14.03 13.33
N ASP A 474 19.71 -13.94 12.05
CA ASP A 474 20.69 -13.72 10.96
C ASP A 474 20.95 -12.23 10.71
N GLY A 475 20.03 -11.37 11.15
CA GLY A 475 20.22 -9.93 11.07
C GLY A 475 19.32 -9.09 11.96
N ILE A 476 19.71 -7.82 12.12
CA ILE A 476 18.91 -6.75 12.70
C ILE A 476 18.54 -5.78 11.58
N HIS A 477 17.25 -5.50 11.44
CA HIS A 477 16.73 -4.55 10.46
C HIS A 477 16.14 -3.32 11.15
N LEU A 478 16.78 -2.17 10.95
CA LEU A 478 16.40 -0.90 11.57
C LEU A 478 15.44 -0.14 10.66
N ASP A 479 14.24 0.15 11.15
CA ASP A 479 13.34 1.09 10.51
C ASP A 479 13.11 2.29 11.43
N TYR A 480 12.67 3.40 10.87
CA TYR A 480 12.44 4.64 11.59
C TYR A 480 13.66 5.17 12.35
N ASN A 481 14.90 4.73 12.05
CA ASN A 481 16.10 5.37 12.61
C ASN A 481 16.31 6.78 12.01
N ARG A 482 15.49 7.71 12.48
CA ARG A 482 15.31 9.07 11.99
C ARG A 482 14.41 9.82 12.97
N TYR A 483 14.27 11.11 12.76
CA TYR A 483 13.25 11.91 13.44
C TYR A 483 11.93 11.84 12.66
N ARG A 484 10.83 12.27 13.29
CA ARG A 484 9.53 12.33 12.63
C ARG A 484 9.57 13.23 11.39
N ASP A 485 10.10 14.44 11.57
CA ASP A 485 10.25 15.45 10.50
C ASP A 485 11.23 16.58 10.92
N SER A 486 11.38 17.59 10.05
CA SER A 486 12.36 18.66 10.24
C SER A 486 12.00 19.60 11.39
N SER A 487 10.75 19.60 11.85
CA SER A 487 10.21 20.45 12.91
C SER A 487 10.19 19.80 14.31
N THR A 488 10.80 18.61 14.44
CA THR A 488 10.81 17.82 15.69
C THR A 488 12.17 17.74 16.38
N CYS A 489 12.12 17.37 17.67
CA CYS A 489 13.20 17.36 18.63
C CYS A 489 13.83 18.72 18.90
N TYR A 490 13.01 19.63 19.44
CA TYR A 490 13.42 20.95 19.92
C TYR A 490 13.28 21.12 21.44
N CYS A 491 13.31 20.02 22.20
CA CYS A 491 13.28 20.04 23.66
C CYS A 491 14.57 20.65 24.27
N GLN A 492 14.54 20.94 25.58
CA GLN A 492 15.70 21.50 26.28
C GLN A 492 16.91 20.54 26.29
N GLY A 493 16.66 19.22 26.32
CA GLY A 493 17.71 18.21 26.19
C GLY A 493 18.47 18.35 24.87
N CYS A 494 17.76 18.52 23.75
CA CYS A 494 18.38 18.77 22.44
C CYS A 494 19.20 20.06 22.40
N LYS A 495 18.68 21.15 23.01
CA LYS A 495 19.41 22.42 23.10
C LYS A 495 20.73 22.24 23.83
N ALA A 496 20.67 21.63 25.03
CA ALA A 496 21.84 21.40 25.86
C ALA A 496 22.85 20.48 25.17
N GLY A 497 22.39 19.37 24.59
CA GLY A 497 23.23 18.44 23.83
C GLY A 497 23.90 19.10 22.63
N PHE A 498 23.17 19.88 21.83
CA PHE A 498 23.73 20.60 20.69
C PHE A 498 24.80 21.61 21.11
N MET A 499 24.53 22.40 22.15
CA MET A 499 25.49 23.38 22.67
C MET A 499 26.75 22.70 23.22
N LYS A 500 26.58 21.59 23.94
CA LYS A 500 27.67 20.78 24.51
C LYS A 500 28.54 20.17 23.41
N ASP A 501 27.93 19.47 22.46
CA ASP A 501 28.65 18.70 21.44
C ASP A 501 29.33 19.60 20.39
N THR A 502 28.81 20.80 20.15
CA THR A 502 29.33 21.69 19.10
C THR A 502 30.07 22.93 19.63
N GLY A 503 30.00 23.21 20.94
CA GLY A 503 30.52 24.44 21.54
C GLY A 503 29.80 25.72 21.12
N ARG A 504 28.69 25.62 20.37
CA ARG A 504 27.96 26.79 19.83
C ARG A 504 27.07 27.41 20.92
N ARG A 505 27.03 28.74 20.94
CA ARG A 505 26.11 29.50 21.81
C ARG A 505 24.80 29.80 21.07
N ILE A 506 23.69 29.30 21.59
CA ILE A 506 22.34 29.60 21.12
C ILE A 506 21.76 30.78 21.90
N ARG A 507 21.19 31.77 21.21
CA ARG A 507 20.49 32.89 21.85
C ARG A 507 18.98 32.68 21.81
N ASP A 508 18.46 32.34 20.64
CA ASP A 508 17.03 32.18 20.40
C ASP A 508 16.72 30.72 20.01
N TRP A 509 16.24 29.93 20.97
CA TRP A 509 15.89 28.52 20.76
C TRP A 509 14.38 28.37 20.69
N PRO A 510 13.81 27.64 19.71
CA PRO A 510 14.50 26.82 18.69
C PRO A 510 14.86 27.55 17.39
N GLN A 511 14.52 28.84 17.25
CA GLN A 511 14.57 29.58 15.98
C GLN A 511 15.97 29.57 15.34
N ASP A 512 17.02 29.80 16.11
CA ASP A 512 18.42 29.76 15.66
C ASP A 512 18.78 28.42 14.98
N ALA A 513 18.22 27.32 15.47
CA ALA A 513 18.50 25.96 15.03
C ALA A 513 17.53 25.43 13.96
N PHE A 514 16.31 25.98 13.86
CA PHE A 514 15.31 25.57 12.86
C PHE A 514 15.47 26.34 11.54
N SER A 515 15.57 27.66 11.62
CA SER A 515 15.58 28.57 10.46
C SER A 515 16.66 29.63 10.52
N GLY A 516 17.34 29.78 11.65
CA GLY A 516 18.40 30.77 11.85
C GLY A 516 19.81 30.26 11.52
N ARG A 517 20.80 30.97 12.08
CA ARG A 517 22.23 30.80 11.78
C ARG A 517 22.81 29.42 12.08
N HIS A 518 22.14 28.62 12.91
CA HIS A 518 22.60 27.30 13.31
C HIS A 518 21.85 26.14 12.61
N LYS A 519 20.92 26.43 11.69
CA LYS A 519 20.14 25.41 10.96
C LYS A 519 20.98 24.26 10.40
N LYS A 520 22.02 24.58 9.62
CA LYS A 520 22.88 23.56 8.99
C LYS A 520 23.62 22.71 10.03
N ALA A 521 24.22 23.37 11.03
CA ALA A 521 24.95 22.68 12.08
C ALA A 521 24.03 21.80 12.93
N TYR A 522 22.81 22.25 13.20
CA TYR A 522 21.81 21.47 13.93
C TYR A 522 21.34 20.25 13.13
N SER A 523 21.09 20.41 11.83
CA SER A 523 20.77 19.29 10.94
C SER A 523 21.87 18.22 10.94
N GLN A 524 23.14 18.63 10.89
CA GLN A 524 24.29 17.71 10.97
C GLN A 524 24.38 17.03 12.33
N TRP A 525 24.17 17.77 13.42
CA TRP A 525 24.16 17.21 14.77
C TRP A 525 23.03 16.19 14.97
N ARG A 526 21.86 16.42 14.38
CA ARG A 526 20.75 15.44 14.36
C ARG A 526 21.14 14.16 13.62
N CYS A 527 21.79 14.26 12.46
CA CYS A 527 22.30 13.08 11.73
C CYS A 527 23.34 12.31 12.58
N ALA A 528 24.18 13.02 13.33
CA ALA A 528 25.12 12.39 14.24
C ALA A 528 24.41 11.63 15.40
N GLN A 529 23.21 12.04 15.82
CA GLN A 529 22.45 11.29 16.84
C GLN A 529 21.88 9.98 16.28
N THR A 530 21.33 9.99 15.07
CA THR A 530 20.80 8.78 14.43
C THR A 530 21.94 7.83 14.05
N ARG A 531 23.11 8.35 13.64
CA ARG A 531 24.34 7.57 13.39
C ARG A 531 24.80 6.78 14.60
N LYS A 532 24.74 7.35 15.82
CA LYS A 532 25.15 6.66 17.06
C LYS A 532 24.41 5.33 17.27
N LEU A 533 23.12 5.27 16.93
CA LEU A 533 22.35 4.02 17.04
C LEU A 533 22.90 2.97 16.08
N VAL A 534 23.10 3.32 14.81
CA VAL A 534 23.58 2.38 13.79
C VAL A 534 24.98 1.87 14.10
N GLU A 535 25.87 2.76 14.56
CA GLU A 535 27.20 2.37 15.06
C GLU A 535 27.12 1.37 16.21
N GLY A 536 26.31 1.66 17.23
CA GLY A 536 26.17 0.78 18.39
C GLY A 536 25.56 -0.57 18.03
N VAL A 537 24.55 -0.60 17.16
CA VAL A 537 23.96 -1.85 16.64
C VAL A 537 24.99 -2.67 15.87
N LYS A 538 25.82 -2.05 15.02
CA LYS A 538 26.90 -2.74 14.33
C LYS A 538 27.95 -3.31 15.29
N GLN A 539 28.27 -2.60 16.37
CA GLN A 539 29.16 -3.09 17.41
C GLN A 539 28.57 -4.29 18.15
N ILE A 540 27.28 -4.27 18.48
CA ILE A 540 26.57 -5.41 19.08
C ILE A 540 26.64 -6.62 18.16
N ALA A 541 26.27 -6.45 16.88
CA ALA A 541 26.29 -7.53 15.89
C ALA A 541 27.68 -8.17 15.77
N ARG A 542 28.74 -7.35 15.65
CA ARG A 542 30.13 -7.82 15.61
C ARG A 542 30.57 -8.54 16.90
N SER A 543 30.14 -8.04 18.05
CA SER A 543 30.53 -8.59 19.36
C SER A 543 29.81 -9.89 19.72
N SER A 544 28.74 -10.23 18.99
CA SER A 544 27.94 -11.46 19.23
C SER A 544 28.70 -12.76 18.92
N GLY A 545 29.77 -12.70 18.13
CA GLY A 545 30.51 -13.87 17.65
C GLY A 545 29.76 -14.70 16.60
N ARG A 546 28.59 -14.23 16.12
CA ARG A 546 27.81 -14.83 15.04
C ARG A 546 27.80 -13.93 13.81
N GLU A 547 27.57 -14.51 12.64
CA GLU A 547 27.26 -13.74 11.45
C GLU A 547 25.86 -13.14 11.60
N CYS A 548 25.81 -11.85 11.95
CA CYS A 548 24.57 -11.08 12.11
C CYS A 548 24.69 -9.80 11.29
N ARG A 549 23.91 -9.70 10.21
CA ARG A 549 23.92 -8.52 9.32
C ARG A 549 23.10 -7.39 9.94
N VAL A 550 23.50 -6.15 9.66
CA VAL A 550 22.75 -4.95 10.02
C VAL A 550 22.23 -4.31 8.76
N SER A 551 20.92 -4.12 8.69
CA SER A 551 20.26 -3.45 7.58
C SER A 551 19.34 -2.35 8.05
N ALA A 552 18.90 -1.48 7.13
CA ALA A 552 17.95 -0.43 7.48
C ALA A 552 16.95 -0.13 6.36
N ALA A 553 15.68 0.04 6.71
CA ALA A 553 14.68 0.65 5.85
C ALA A 553 14.91 2.17 5.80
N VAL A 554 15.06 2.70 4.58
CA VAL A 554 15.45 4.11 4.38
C VAL A 554 14.56 4.81 3.37
N PHE A 555 14.46 6.13 3.47
CA PHE A 555 13.82 6.94 2.43
C PHE A 555 14.62 6.87 1.13
N GLY A 556 13.94 6.54 0.03
CA GLY A 556 14.59 6.43 -1.28
C GLY A 556 15.10 7.74 -1.86
N GLY A 557 14.58 8.89 -1.41
CA GLY A 557 15.00 10.21 -1.88
C GLY A 557 16.22 10.77 -1.14
N TYR A 558 17.42 10.55 -1.69
CA TYR A 558 18.68 11.15 -1.21
C TYR A 558 19.11 12.32 -2.12
N PRO A 559 19.69 13.42 -1.59
CA PRO A 559 19.98 13.72 -0.19
C PRO A 559 18.82 14.38 0.58
N LYS A 560 17.58 14.37 0.05
CA LYS A 560 16.43 15.08 0.68
C LYS A 560 16.11 14.58 2.08
N CYS A 561 16.30 13.29 2.36
CA CYS A 561 16.09 12.68 3.68
C CYS A 561 17.03 13.21 4.78
N VAL A 562 18.21 13.73 4.40
CA VAL A 562 19.20 14.24 5.36
C VAL A 562 18.68 15.48 6.11
N PRO A 563 18.28 16.58 5.46
CA PRO A 563 17.72 17.74 6.17
C PRO A 563 16.26 17.56 6.61
N SER A 564 15.50 16.62 6.03
CA SER A 564 14.07 16.45 6.37
C SER A 564 13.84 15.59 7.61
N VAL A 565 14.58 14.49 7.76
CA VAL A 565 14.38 13.51 8.84
C VAL A 565 15.68 13.09 9.53
N ALA A 566 16.83 13.67 9.14
CA ALA A 566 18.16 13.34 9.65
C ALA A 566 18.55 11.87 9.44
N GLN A 567 18.26 11.35 8.24
CA GLN A 567 18.63 10.00 7.82
C GLN A 567 19.72 10.07 6.75
N ASP A 568 20.99 10.05 7.16
CA ASP A 568 22.16 10.03 6.26
C ASP A 568 22.66 8.59 6.05
N TRP A 569 21.88 7.82 5.30
CA TRP A 569 22.17 6.41 5.09
C TRP A 569 23.35 6.15 4.14
N VAL A 570 23.75 7.14 3.35
CA VAL A 570 24.97 7.05 2.52
C VAL A 570 26.21 7.12 3.40
N GLU A 571 26.22 7.98 4.44
CA GLU A 571 27.27 7.94 5.46
C GLU A 571 27.35 6.57 6.13
N TRP A 572 26.20 5.98 6.51
CA TRP A 572 26.17 4.69 7.20
C TRP A 572 26.77 3.55 6.36
N LEU A 573 26.49 3.51 5.06
CA LEU A 573 27.10 2.56 4.13
C LEU A 573 28.60 2.79 3.98
N ARG A 574 29.01 4.05 3.73
CA ARG A 574 30.41 4.42 3.52
C ARG A 574 31.30 4.08 4.71
N GLU A 575 30.78 4.24 5.93
CA GLU A 575 31.48 3.94 7.19
C GLU A 575 31.29 2.48 7.67
N GLY A 576 30.54 1.66 6.91
CA GLY A 576 30.32 0.25 7.22
C GLY A 576 29.49 0.00 8.50
N HIS A 577 28.61 0.93 8.86
CA HIS A 577 27.67 0.80 9.97
C HIS A 577 26.47 -0.08 9.63
N VAL A 578 26.13 -0.19 8.34
CA VAL A 578 25.15 -1.14 7.81
C VAL A 578 25.79 -1.99 6.73
N ASP A 579 25.37 -3.25 6.63
CA ASP A 579 25.80 -4.18 5.59
C ASP A 579 25.01 -3.98 4.30
N PHE A 580 23.77 -3.48 4.40
CA PHE A 580 22.94 -3.06 3.27
C PHE A 580 21.82 -2.13 3.72
N VAL A 581 21.22 -1.41 2.77
CA VAL A 581 20.03 -0.58 3.00
C VAL A 581 18.90 -1.02 2.08
N CYS A 582 17.68 -0.79 2.55
CA CYS A 582 16.45 -1.11 1.84
C CYS A 582 15.64 0.16 1.60
N PRO A 583 15.92 0.92 0.51
CA PRO A 583 15.11 2.09 0.16
C PRO A 583 13.66 1.69 -0.10
N MET A 584 12.71 2.33 0.58
CA MET A 584 11.26 2.12 0.38
C MET A 584 10.81 2.77 -0.94
N ASN A 585 11.13 2.14 -2.07
CA ASN A 585 10.83 2.62 -3.42
C ASN A 585 9.39 2.26 -3.82
N TYR A 586 8.42 2.60 -2.97
CA TYR A 586 7.01 2.27 -3.14
C TYR A 586 6.37 3.17 -4.21
N VAL A 587 6.67 2.87 -5.47
CA VAL A 587 6.13 3.53 -6.65
C VAL A 587 5.68 2.48 -7.65
N SER A 588 4.56 2.71 -8.34
CA SER A 588 4.06 1.82 -9.40
C SER A 588 4.60 2.15 -10.79
N ASN A 589 5.07 3.39 -10.99
CA ASN A 589 5.64 3.82 -12.25
C ASN A 589 7.09 3.31 -12.40
N ILE A 590 7.35 2.57 -13.47
CA ILE A 590 8.64 1.89 -13.68
C ILE A 590 9.78 2.87 -13.97
N GLU A 591 9.52 3.97 -14.68
CA GLU A 591 10.54 4.98 -14.96
C GLU A 591 11.01 5.64 -13.66
N LYS A 592 10.07 5.99 -12.77
CA LYS A 592 10.34 6.53 -11.45
C LYS A 592 11.12 5.53 -10.59
N PHE A 593 10.73 4.26 -10.62
CA PHE A 593 11.46 3.20 -9.91
C PHE A 593 12.89 3.07 -10.43
N SER A 594 13.08 3.01 -11.76
CA SER A 594 14.39 2.94 -12.43
C SER A 594 15.27 4.14 -12.08
N GLU A 595 14.73 5.36 -12.08
CA GLU A 595 15.44 6.56 -11.65
C GLU A 595 15.92 6.48 -10.20
N LEU A 596 15.05 6.03 -9.29
CA LEU A 596 15.38 5.89 -7.87
C LEU A 596 16.50 4.87 -7.68
N VAL A 597 16.36 3.66 -8.22
CA VAL A 597 17.37 2.61 -8.09
C VAL A 597 18.68 3.03 -8.73
N ARG A 598 18.66 3.58 -9.95
CA ARG A 598 19.87 4.06 -10.65
C ARG A 598 20.58 5.14 -9.85
N MET A 599 19.84 6.08 -9.26
CA MET A 599 20.44 7.10 -8.39
C MET A 599 21.08 6.44 -7.16
N GLN A 600 20.37 5.53 -6.50
CA GLN A 600 20.80 4.90 -5.25
C GLN A 600 22.06 4.04 -5.41
N VAL A 601 22.10 3.16 -6.41
CA VAL A 601 23.25 2.26 -6.64
C VAL A 601 24.53 2.99 -7.05
N ASN A 602 24.40 4.20 -7.61
CA ASN A 602 25.53 5.04 -8.01
C ASN A 602 26.04 5.97 -6.89
N LEU A 603 25.45 5.93 -5.69
CA LEU A 603 25.98 6.66 -4.54
C LEU A 603 27.26 5.98 -4.00
N PRO A 604 28.16 6.74 -3.35
CA PRO A 604 29.41 6.20 -2.81
C PRO A 604 29.17 5.04 -1.84
N GLY A 605 29.78 3.88 -2.11
CA GLY A 605 29.66 2.68 -1.28
C GLY A 605 28.32 1.94 -1.37
N ALA A 606 27.41 2.34 -2.27
CA ALA A 606 26.04 1.80 -2.31
C ALA A 606 25.86 0.63 -3.30
N ARG A 607 26.66 0.53 -4.36
CA ARG A 607 26.53 -0.53 -5.36
C ARG A 607 26.66 -1.92 -4.71
N GLY A 608 25.71 -2.81 -4.98
CA GLY A 608 25.64 -4.14 -4.34
C GLY A 608 25.13 -4.15 -2.89
N HIS A 609 24.94 -2.98 -2.26
CA HIS A 609 24.45 -2.83 -0.89
C HIS A 609 23.07 -2.15 -0.81
N VAL A 610 22.43 -1.92 -1.95
CA VAL A 610 21.07 -1.38 -2.06
C VAL A 610 20.12 -2.51 -2.46
N PHE A 611 19.10 -2.72 -1.63
CA PHE A 611 18.12 -3.79 -1.76
C PHE A 611 16.72 -3.13 -1.83
N PRO A 612 16.28 -2.67 -3.02
CA PRO A 612 15.07 -1.87 -3.14
C PRO A 612 13.84 -2.58 -2.57
N GLY A 613 13.06 -1.86 -1.77
CA GLY A 613 11.74 -2.29 -1.34
C GLY A 613 10.70 -2.06 -2.43
N LEU A 614 10.05 -3.15 -2.86
CA LEU A 614 8.99 -3.17 -3.86
C LEU A 614 7.64 -3.12 -3.15
N GLY A 615 6.88 -2.04 -3.37
CA GLY A 615 5.61 -1.81 -2.68
C GLY A 615 4.46 -2.58 -3.33
N VAL A 616 4.47 -3.91 -3.20
CA VAL A 616 3.40 -4.80 -3.71
C VAL A 616 2.05 -4.44 -3.10
N THR A 617 2.04 -4.17 -1.79
CA THR A 617 0.84 -3.86 -1.02
C THR A 617 1.05 -2.65 -0.10
N ALA A 618 1.93 -1.73 -0.48
CA ALA A 618 2.11 -0.49 0.25
C ALA A 618 0.88 0.43 0.09
N ASP A 619 0.77 1.46 0.93
CA ASP A 619 -0.29 2.44 0.78
C ASP A 619 -0.03 3.36 -0.41
N GLU A 620 1.24 3.71 -0.64
CA GLU A 620 1.71 4.58 -1.73
C GLU A 620 1.76 3.88 -3.09
N SER A 621 1.95 2.55 -3.12
CA SER A 621 1.97 1.77 -4.34
C SER A 621 1.37 0.39 -4.15
N ARG A 622 0.75 -0.13 -5.21
CA ARG A 622 0.30 -1.51 -5.29
C ARG A 622 0.73 -2.07 -6.63
N LEU A 623 1.51 -3.15 -6.59
CA LEU A 623 2.06 -3.76 -7.79
C LEU A 623 1.26 -5.01 -8.11
N THR A 624 0.89 -5.16 -9.38
CA THR A 624 0.51 -6.48 -9.91
C THR A 624 1.73 -7.41 -9.90
N ALA A 625 1.48 -8.71 -10.06
CA ALA A 625 2.56 -9.68 -10.20
C ALA A 625 3.51 -9.34 -11.36
N ALA A 626 2.97 -8.95 -12.52
CA ALA A 626 3.76 -8.57 -13.69
C ALA A 626 4.60 -7.29 -13.46
N GLN A 627 4.04 -6.27 -12.79
CA GLN A 627 4.83 -5.08 -12.40
C GLN A 627 5.91 -5.41 -11.37
N THR A 628 5.66 -6.39 -10.51
CA THR A 628 6.67 -6.88 -9.56
C THR A 628 7.82 -7.55 -10.30
N VAL A 629 7.51 -8.42 -11.29
CA VAL A 629 8.51 -9.01 -12.20
C VAL A 629 9.33 -7.91 -12.88
N GLU A 630 8.66 -6.90 -13.45
CA GLU A 630 9.31 -5.77 -14.13
C GLU A 630 10.29 -5.01 -13.20
N GLN A 631 9.88 -4.68 -11.97
CA GLN A 631 10.75 -4.01 -11.01
C GLN A 631 11.93 -4.88 -10.56
N VAL A 632 11.75 -6.19 -10.41
CA VAL A 632 12.85 -7.12 -10.12
C VAL A 632 13.88 -7.12 -11.25
N LEU A 633 13.44 -7.20 -12.50
CA LEU A 633 14.34 -7.17 -13.66
C LEU A 633 15.13 -5.86 -13.73
N VAL A 634 14.49 -4.71 -13.50
CA VAL A 634 15.17 -3.41 -13.45
C VAL A 634 16.17 -3.33 -12.28
N ALA A 635 15.81 -3.85 -11.10
CA ALA A 635 16.72 -3.88 -9.96
C ALA A 635 18.00 -4.70 -10.26
N ARG A 636 17.85 -5.86 -10.93
CA ARG A 636 18.96 -6.70 -11.38
C ARG A 636 19.82 -5.98 -12.41
N GLU A 637 19.21 -5.42 -13.45
CA GLU A 637 19.91 -4.70 -14.52
C GLU A 637 20.77 -3.56 -13.98
N LEU A 638 20.25 -2.83 -12.99
CA LEU A 638 20.95 -1.69 -12.37
C LEU A 638 21.97 -2.11 -11.31
N GLY A 639 22.10 -3.40 -10.98
CA GLY A 639 23.10 -3.91 -10.05
C GLY A 639 22.74 -3.71 -8.56
N ALA A 640 21.46 -3.80 -8.22
CA ALA A 640 21.02 -3.96 -6.84
C ALA A 640 21.56 -5.29 -6.25
N GLY A 641 21.77 -5.34 -4.94
CA GLY A 641 22.27 -6.55 -4.25
C GLY A 641 21.21 -7.60 -3.95
N GLY A 642 19.94 -7.26 -4.17
CA GLY A 642 18.76 -8.05 -3.85
C GLY A 642 17.54 -7.14 -3.85
N TRP A 643 16.40 -7.64 -3.37
CA TRP A 643 15.15 -6.87 -3.31
C TRP A 643 14.23 -7.41 -2.22
N LEU A 644 13.33 -6.55 -1.74
CA LEU A 644 12.39 -6.88 -0.66
C LEU A 644 10.95 -6.61 -1.08
N LEU A 645 10.03 -7.51 -0.77
CA LEU A 645 8.60 -7.36 -1.03
C LEU A 645 7.91 -6.77 0.20
N PHE A 646 7.23 -5.64 0.03
CA PHE A 646 6.37 -5.04 1.06
C PHE A 646 4.89 -5.24 0.69
N ALA A 647 4.11 -6.02 1.44
CA ALA A 647 4.45 -6.77 2.65
C ALA A 647 3.80 -8.16 2.67
N LEU A 648 4.24 -9.00 3.61
CA LEU A 648 3.69 -10.33 3.85
C LEU A 648 2.22 -10.24 4.21
N ASN A 649 1.36 -10.64 3.27
CA ASN A 649 -0.08 -10.71 3.45
C ASN A 649 -0.69 -11.66 2.40
N PRO A 650 -2.01 -11.92 2.47
CA PRO A 650 -2.66 -12.81 1.52
C PRO A 650 -2.52 -12.42 0.05
N VAL A 651 -2.44 -11.12 -0.28
CA VAL A 651 -2.26 -10.66 -1.68
C VAL A 651 -0.88 -11.08 -2.18
N LEU A 652 0.18 -10.78 -1.43
CA LEU A 652 1.53 -11.20 -1.79
C LEU A 652 1.61 -12.72 -1.99
N HIS A 653 1.05 -13.49 -1.06
CA HIS A 653 1.04 -14.95 -1.11
C HIS A 653 0.27 -15.51 -2.31
N ARG A 654 -0.90 -14.95 -2.65
CA ARG A 654 -1.82 -15.58 -3.62
C ARG A 654 -1.65 -15.06 -5.04
N GLU A 655 -1.24 -13.80 -5.19
CA GLU A 655 -1.20 -13.14 -6.49
C GLU A 655 0.23 -13.00 -7.00
N THR A 656 1.18 -12.64 -6.13
CA THR A 656 2.54 -12.27 -6.54
C THR A 656 3.51 -13.46 -6.48
N LEU A 657 3.67 -14.09 -5.31
CA LEU A 657 4.62 -15.20 -5.12
C LEU A 657 4.43 -16.35 -6.13
N PRO A 658 3.19 -16.77 -6.50
CA PRO A 658 3.02 -17.85 -7.46
C PRO A 658 3.55 -17.49 -8.85
N VAL A 659 3.49 -16.22 -9.26
CA VAL A 659 4.05 -15.78 -10.55
C VAL A 659 5.57 -15.69 -10.49
N LEU A 660 6.13 -15.16 -9.40
CA LEU A 660 7.59 -15.09 -9.23
C LEU A 660 8.22 -16.49 -9.20
N ASN A 661 7.57 -17.44 -8.52
CA ASN A 661 8.08 -18.81 -8.35
C ASN A 661 8.12 -19.62 -9.64
N LEU A 662 7.38 -19.22 -10.68
CA LEU A 662 7.44 -19.87 -11.99
C LEU A 662 8.79 -19.65 -12.68
N GLY A 663 9.56 -18.64 -12.29
CA GLY A 663 10.89 -18.37 -12.85
C GLY A 663 11.84 -17.66 -11.93
N LEU A 664 11.59 -16.38 -11.66
CA LEU A 664 12.48 -15.49 -10.89
C LEU A 664 12.96 -16.09 -9.56
N THR A 665 12.08 -16.79 -8.84
CA THR A 665 12.37 -17.38 -7.53
C THR A 665 12.25 -18.91 -7.50
N SER A 666 12.20 -19.57 -8.66
CA SER A 666 12.08 -21.03 -8.76
C SER A 666 13.18 -21.80 -7.98
N LYS A 667 12.81 -22.91 -7.32
CA LYS A 667 13.79 -23.80 -6.66
C LYS A 667 14.61 -24.58 -7.70
N PRO A 668 15.90 -24.87 -7.45
CA PRO A 668 16.69 -25.68 -8.37
C PRO A 668 16.16 -27.11 -8.36
N GLY A 669 15.86 -27.66 -9.54
CA GLY A 669 15.42 -29.06 -9.67
C GLY A 669 13.98 -29.34 -9.23
N GLN A 670 13.14 -28.31 -9.02
CA GLN A 670 11.70 -28.52 -8.93
C GLN A 670 11.19 -28.99 -10.31
N PRO A 671 10.47 -30.12 -10.41
CA PRO A 671 9.77 -30.49 -11.63
C PRO A 671 8.74 -29.41 -11.97
N ASP A 672 8.49 -29.23 -13.27
CA ASP A 672 7.59 -28.21 -13.77
C ASP A 672 6.19 -28.37 -13.13
N PRO A 673 5.52 -27.28 -12.71
CA PRO A 673 4.15 -27.36 -12.20
C PRO A 673 3.10 -27.74 -13.26
N GLY A 674 3.53 -28.34 -14.38
CA GLY A 674 2.72 -28.88 -15.46
C GLY A 674 3.08 -30.31 -15.88
N ASP A 675 3.93 -31.02 -15.12
CA ASP A 675 4.13 -32.48 -15.24
C ASP A 675 3.10 -33.28 -14.42
#